data_AF-A0A842U4K3-F1
#
_entry.id   AF-A0A842U4K3-F1
#
_cell.length_a   1.000
_cell.length_b   1.000
_cell.length_c   1.000
_cell.angle_alpha   90.00
_cell.angle_beta   90.00
_cell.angle_gamma   90.00
#
_symmetry.space_group_name_H-M   'P 1'
#
loop_
_entity.id
_entity.type
_entity.pdbx_description
1 polymer ?
#
loop_
_entity_poly.entity_id
_entity_poly.type
_entity_poly.pdbx_seq_one_letter_code
_entity_poly.pdbx_strand_id
1 'polypeptide(L)'
;MNQKKRADLVWTIVKRELKKEKKEKFVLFSFLFLVLISLSVLLVFLTSKLLLTGYAPYIDSQAGYVTEINITEYFEVIYWTGIYGLALRVPGYTAQIDEDLDPGEVVEVPLYFDCIQEDAIGGPEIYASTSQTVDFNSLQPATHQMIDDFTGCSGSGECSADTYIENLSVMVGATNITDVPGTYTLKYTGENDIFDIGALNDSNNLVFFAHLKTIQKGYSSNATVNYQMILPIPENTTQKYYFFTDPFDECPAGGVGNNINASSWGYVKDTSGNPIGNATVSVAGSYDTTDSSGFFNVTFTVAPGTYNLVGMKSGYIPNFTDVVITFSEPHYHANLTLDVYSYYNVTINPYVYGYVFNEVGYPMGNVSVYLGDDTDISDSSGFYELNPFLFPGQSPIVAIKTDYDNYYYILNFTNTTSSLNHNITMEPVTVVYEYPTGPYTTGPYERPPGVRQRQVIEMERKKGEDYWVSTKEIRKQVRQNTFVEEAVGIYNFKRSSISLSFSLSRNLEDFVKLDKTSSVLNADSFDEVILTIYGTKPVGTYNGTLTISGDIEKTIPVIIEVVEKRFLVETLLMAIDLFRTVVAPGDILKYKLNLQNLLREQGYKVSLQMMVKEANGSTVYASDTDEVEILNSVTLLKEIKIPKNASEGDYHLVVHADYLNFYSSAVSPFVVSKPIYLYTILGIPLWIYLVIISFFSFLFLNFFIYKSYKERKKRYRIALDLGTLPKPGDRIVRLGNIAETKTPAYYGLDKLTTHCIVAGATGMGKSISAQVIIEEALMNNIAVIVFDPTAQWSGMLRKCTDKKMMSYYPKFGMKEADVRAFKGNVRQVKNARQIIDISKHTNPGQIQIFTLNKLDPKDIDVFVANVIRQIFRSDPKESPNLKLIIVFDEVHRLLSKFGGSGEGFLQVERACREFRKWGMGVMLISQVLSDFVGEIKANINTEVQTRTLEESDLSRIKTKYGDEFLKSLVRAEVGVAMFQNAEYNRGRPYFVNFRPILHNTRRLSDEELEKYNKYNDIVDDLEYQLEQLEKEKVD
;
A
#
# COMPACT_ATOMS: atom_id res chain seq x y z
N MET A 1 57.64 -12.05 20.63
CA MET A 1 56.83 -11.20 19.73
C MET A 1 55.58 -10.76 20.48
N ASN A 2 55.39 -9.45 20.70
CA ASN A 2 54.43 -8.87 21.66
C ASN A 2 52.97 -9.33 21.46
N GLN A 3 52.31 -9.75 22.54
CA GLN A 3 50.88 -10.15 22.60
C GLN A 3 49.94 -9.12 21.95
N LYS A 4 50.27 -7.82 22.05
CA LYS A 4 49.51 -6.71 21.47
C LYS A 4 49.46 -6.76 19.93
N LYS A 5 50.59 -7.10 19.26
CA LYS A 5 50.65 -7.26 17.80
C LYS A 5 49.85 -8.46 17.29
N ARG A 6 49.65 -9.50 18.12
CA ARG A 6 48.84 -10.68 17.79
C ARG A 6 47.34 -10.37 17.83
N ALA A 7 46.90 -9.60 18.84
CA ALA A 7 45.50 -9.15 18.95
C ALA A 7 45.11 -8.22 17.79
N ASP A 8 45.97 -7.27 17.43
CA ASP A 8 45.73 -6.36 16.29
C ASP A 8 45.65 -7.12 14.95
N LEU A 9 46.50 -8.13 14.76
CA LEU A 9 46.47 -8.95 13.55
C LEU A 9 45.16 -9.75 13.42
N VAL A 10 44.65 -10.31 14.54
CA VAL A 10 43.38 -11.03 14.59
C VAL A 10 42.21 -10.08 14.28
N TRP A 11 42.19 -8.89 14.89
CA TRP A 11 41.18 -7.87 14.62
C TRP A 11 41.20 -7.39 13.16
N THR A 12 42.40 -7.27 12.58
CA THR A 12 42.57 -6.91 11.16
C THR A 12 42.00 -7.99 10.23
N ILE A 13 42.17 -9.27 10.58
CA ILE A 13 41.62 -10.39 9.80
C ILE A 13 40.09 -10.45 9.92
N VAL A 14 39.53 -10.25 11.13
CA VAL A 14 38.08 -10.20 11.37
C VAL A 14 37.43 -9.05 10.58
N LYS A 15 38.02 -7.86 10.61
CA LYS A 15 37.56 -6.73 9.77
C LYS A 15 37.62 -7.06 8.29
N ARG A 16 38.63 -7.82 7.84
CA ARG A 16 38.78 -8.21 6.43
C ARG A 16 37.70 -9.20 5.98
N GLU A 17 37.32 -10.15 6.84
CA GLU A 17 36.24 -11.11 6.57
C GLU A 17 34.86 -10.44 6.61
N LEU A 18 34.57 -9.60 7.61
CA LEU A 18 33.32 -8.83 7.65
C LEU A 18 33.19 -7.90 6.43
N LYS A 19 34.29 -7.29 5.99
CA LYS A 19 34.32 -6.45 4.79
C LYS A 19 34.11 -7.28 3.51
N LYS A 20 34.54 -8.54 3.48
CA LYS A 20 34.30 -9.47 2.37
C LYS A 20 32.83 -9.89 2.30
N GLU A 21 32.21 -10.22 3.43
CA GLU A 21 30.78 -10.57 3.48
C GLU A 21 29.90 -9.38 3.10
N LYS A 22 30.21 -8.19 3.61
CA LYS A 22 29.53 -6.94 3.23
C LYS A 22 29.71 -6.64 1.74
N LYS A 23 30.89 -6.91 1.17
CA LYS A 23 31.17 -6.74 -0.26
C LYS A 23 30.40 -7.75 -1.11
N GLU A 24 30.26 -9.00 -0.68
CA GLU A 24 29.45 -10.01 -1.40
C GLU A 24 27.96 -9.67 -1.37
N LYS A 25 27.42 -9.24 -0.22
CA LYS A 25 26.03 -8.75 -0.12
C LYS A 25 25.81 -7.51 -0.98
N PHE A 26 26.76 -6.58 -0.99
CA PHE A 26 26.71 -5.39 -1.84
C PHE A 26 26.69 -5.76 -3.33
N VAL A 27 27.58 -6.67 -3.77
CA VAL A 27 27.61 -7.15 -5.17
C VAL A 27 26.29 -7.82 -5.56
N LEU A 28 25.71 -8.63 -4.67
CA LEU A 28 24.44 -9.31 -4.93
C LEU A 28 23.28 -8.31 -5.06
N PHE A 29 23.26 -7.30 -4.18
CA PHE A 29 22.31 -6.19 -4.25
C PHE A 29 22.49 -5.36 -5.52
N SER A 30 23.73 -5.04 -5.92
CA SER A 30 24.02 -4.30 -7.15
C SER A 30 23.55 -5.04 -8.40
N PHE A 31 23.75 -6.36 -8.50
CA PHE A 31 23.26 -7.13 -9.65
C PHE A 31 21.73 -7.27 -9.65
N LEU A 32 21.11 -7.45 -8.48
CA LEU A 32 19.65 -7.45 -8.37
C LEU A 32 19.06 -6.11 -8.81
N PHE A 33 19.66 -5.00 -8.39
CA PHE A 33 19.26 -3.66 -8.77
C PHE A 33 19.42 -3.42 -10.29
N LEU A 34 20.54 -3.84 -10.88
CA LEU A 34 20.75 -3.78 -12.33
C LEU A 34 19.73 -4.61 -13.12
N VAL A 35 19.40 -5.80 -12.64
CA VAL A 35 18.35 -6.65 -13.26
C VAL A 35 17.00 -5.94 -13.17
N LEU A 36 16.61 -5.44 -11.99
CA LEU A 36 15.35 -4.73 -11.78
C LEU A 36 15.24 -3.48 -12.65
N ILE A 37 16.29 -2.65 -12.73
CA ILE A 37 16.32 -1.49 -13.63
C ILE A 37 16.20 -1.92 -15.08
N SER A 38 16.94 -2.95 -15.50
CA SER A 38 16.87 -3.40 -16.89
C SER A 38 15.50 -3.96 -17.25
N LEU A 39 14.84 -4.66 -16.31
CA LEU A 39 13.49 -5.18 -16.46
C LEU A 39 12.44 -4.08 -16.41
N SER A 40 12.60 -3.07 -15.56
CA SER A 40 11.68 -1.92 -15.54
C SER A 40 11.82 -1.12 -16.83
N VAL A 41 13.02 -0.85 -17.31
CA VAL A 41 13.23 -0.17 -18.59
C VAL A 41 12.72 -1.03 -19.76
N LEU A 42 12.92 -2.35 -19.73
CA LEU A 42 12.34 -3.26 -20.73
C LEU A 42 10.81 -3.32 -20.63
N LEU A 43 10.25 -3.27 -19.42
CA LEU A 43 8.82 -3.22 -19.18
C LEU A 43 8.25 -1.90 -19.69
N VAL A 44 8.88 -0.76 -19.40
CA VAL A 44 8.51 0.55 -19.96
C VAL A 44 8.64 0.54 -21.50
N PHE A 45 9.68 -0.10 -22.04
CA PHE A 45 9.82 -0.28 -23.49
C PHE A 45 8.71 -1.18 -24.08
N LEU A 46 8.35 -2.26 -23.38
CA LEU A 46 7.26 -3.14 -23.77
C LEU A 46 5.93 -2.43 -23.64
N THR A 47 5.63 -1.75 -22.53
CA THR A 47 4.37 -1.03 -22.32
C THR A 47 4.24 0.13 -23.31
N SER A 48 5.29 0.93 -23.55
CA SER A 48 5.27 1.98 -24.59
C SER A 48 5.11 1.45 -26.03
N LYS A 49 5.26 0.13 -26.25
CA LYS A 49 5.09 -0.53 -27.56
C LYS A 49 3.91 -1.50 -27.65
N LEU A 50 3.42 -2.04 -26.53
CA LEU A 50 2.33 -3.02 -26.43
C LEU A 50 1.05 -2.43 -25.81
N LEU A 51 1.16 -1.33 -25.08
CA LEU A 51 0.06 -0.65 -24.41
C LEU A 51 0.00 0.78 -24.90
N LEU A 52 -0.64 0.95 -26.07
CA LEU A 52 -1.46 2.10 -26.48
C LEU A 52 -1.82 1.97 -27.97
N THR A 53 -2.25 0.76 -28.35
CA THR A 53 -3.23 0.61 -29.42
C THR A 53 -4.36 -0.18 -28.80
N GLY A 54 -5.40 0.51 -28.32
CA GLY A 54 -6.65 -0.14 -27.98
C GLY A 54 -7.15 -0.87 -29.23
N TYR A 55 -7.24 -2.20 -29.16
CA TYR A 55 -7.96 -2.94 -30.18
C TYR A 55 -9.45 -2.75 -29.89
N ALA A 56 -10.15 -1.99 -30.74
CA ALA A 56 -11.60 -2.12 -30.82
C ALA A 56 -11.89 -3.56 -31.33
N PRO A 57 -12.69 -4.36 -30.61
CA PRO A 57 -13.09 -5.67 -31.11
C PRO A 57 -13.80 -5.51 -32.46
N TYR A 58 -13.71 -6.54 -33.30
CA TYR A 58 -14.44 -6.63 -34.56
C TYR A 58 -15.94 -6.38 -34.32
N ILE A 59 -16.53 -5.41 -35.03
CA ILE A 59 -17.96 -5.07 -34.97
C ILE A 59 -18.58 -5.45 -36.31
N ASP A 60 -19.59 -6.33 -36.30
CA ASP A 60 -20.34 -6.68 -37.51
C ASP A 60 -21.15 -5.47 -37.99
N SER A 61 -20.72 -4.84 -39.09
CA SER A 61 -21.45 -3.76 -39.75
C SER A 61 -22.28 -4.30 -40.94
N GLN A 62 -23.53 -3.86 -41.06
CA GLN A 62 -24.40 -4.18 -42.20
C GLN A 62 -24.40 -3.04 -43.23
N ALA A 63 -24.47 -3.39 -44.52
CA ALA A 63 -24.54 -2.40 -45.59
C ALA A 63 -25.77 -1.50 -45.45
N GLY A 64 -25.57 -0.17 -45.47
CA GLY A 64 -26.64 0.83 -45.39
C GLY A 64 -26.81 1.51 -44.02
N TYR A 65 -26.02 1.15 -43.01
CA TYR A 65 -26.04 1.76 -41.67
C TYR A 65 -24.72 2.50 -41.38
N VAL A 66 -24.80 3.64 -40.68
CA VAL A 66 -23.64 4.33 -40.11
C VAL A 66 -23.44 3.83 -38.69
N THR A 67 -22.26 3.28 -38.40
CA THR A 67 -21.91 2.79 -37.06
C THR A 67 -20.93 3.77 -36.42
N GLU A 68 -21.31 4.35 -35.29
CA GLU A 68 -20.48 5.27 -34.51
C GLU A 68 -19.79 4.51 -33.37
N ILE A 69 -18.50 4.75 -33.17
CA ILE A 69 -17.70 4.16 -32.09
C ILE A 69 -17.17 5.31 -31.25
N ASN A 70 -17.61 5.38 -29.99
CA ASN A 70 -17.14 6.38 -29.04
C ASN A 70 -16.05 5.75 -28.17
N ILE A 71 -14.80 6.25 -28.28
CA ILE A 71 -13.66 5.75 -27.51
C ILE A 71 -13.30 6.82 -26.49
N THR A 72 -13.42 6.48 -25.20
CA THR A 72 -13.10 7.38 -24.08
C THR A 72 -11.83 6.89 -23.39
N GLU A 73 -10.83 7.76 -23.28
CA GLU A 73 -9.57 7.51 -22.58
C GLU A 73 -9.57 8.30 -21.26
N TYR A 74 -9.21 7.65 -20.15
CA TYR A 74 -9.16 8.25 -18.81
C TYR A 74 -7.71 8.22 -18.32
N PHE A 75 -7.22 9.35 -17.83
CA PHE A 75 -5.91 9.49 -17.18
C PHE A 75 -6.08 10.01 -15.75
N GLU A 76 -5.13 9.71 -14.88
CA GLU A 76 -5.13 10.15 -13.48
C GLU A 76 -4.73 11.63 -13.42
N VAL A 77 -5.56 12.44 -12.77
CA VAL A 77 -5.35 13.88 -12.67
C VAL A 77 -4.46 14.19 -11.49
N ILE A 78 -3.32 14.87 -11.72
CA ILE A 78 -2.29 15.07 -10.68
C ILE A 78 -2.16 16.53 -10.21
N TYR A 79 -2.86 17.47 -10.86
CA TYR A 79 -2.82 18.91 -10.54
C TYR A 79 -4.15 19.47 -10.01
N TRP A 80 -5.18 18.64 -9.88
CA TRP A 80 -6.52 19.05 -9.46
C TRP A 80 -7.10 18.11 -8.42
N THR A 81 -7.93 18.65 -7.55
CA THR A 81 -8.79 17.90 -6.63
C THR A 81 -10.24 18.30 -6.85
N GLY A 82 -11.16 17.37 -6.73
CA GLY A 82 -12.60 17.65 -6.76
C GLY A 82 -13.16 17.77 -5.36
N ILE A 83 -13.99 18.78 -5.10
CA ILE A 83 -14.79 18.84 -3.87
C ILE A 83 -16.27 19.04 -4.20
N TYR A 84 -17.14 18.52 -3.34
CA TYR A 84 -18.58 18.67 -3.49
C TYR A 84 -19.28 18.65 -2.13
N GLY A 85 -20.48 19.23 -2.03
CA GLY A 85 -21.25 19.15 -0.80
C GLY A 85 -22.46 20.07 -0.75
N LEU A 86 -22.94 20.28 0.46
CA LEU A 86 -23.96 21.28 0.75
C LEU A 86 -23.30 22.49 1.41
N ALA A 87 -23.44 23.66 0.80
CA ALA A 87 -23.18 24.96 1.39
C ALA A 87 -24.48 25.53 1.94
N LEU A 88 -24.58 25.65 3.27
CA LEU A 88 -25.82 26.02 3.95
C LEU A 88 -25.62 27.25 4.83
N ARG A 89 -26.65 28.10 4.86
CA ARG A 89 -26.71 29.20 5.81
C ARG A 89 -27.11 28.70 7.19
N VAL A 90 -26.25 28.91 8.18
CA VAL A 90 -26.46 28.58 9.60
C VAL A 90 -26.32 29.87 10.42
N PRO A 91 -27.43 30.51 10.82
CA PRO A 91 -27.38 31.75 11.60
C PRO A 91 -26.55 31.60 12.88
N GLY A 92 -25.59 32.50 13.09
CA GLY A 92 -24.65 32.52 14.20
C GLY A 92 -23.35 31.70 14.00
N TYR A 93 -23.17 31.05 12.83
CA TYR A 93 -21.98 30.26 12.55
C TYR A 93 -20.79 31.13 12.14
N THR A 94 -19.88 31.39 13.08
CA THR A 94 -18.75 32.33 12.91
C THR A 94 -17.38 31.64 12.77
N ALA A 95 -17.34 30.30 12.71
CA ALA A 95 -16.09 29.56 12.57
C ALA A 95 -15.61 29.56 11.11
N GLN A 96 -14.31 29.79 10.91
CA GLN A 96 -13.66 29.66 9.60
C GLN A 96 -13.54 28.17 9.26
N ILE A 97 -14.06 27.77 8.10
CA ILE A 97 -13.95 26.39 7.60
C ILE A 97 -12.67 26.27 6.76
N ASP A 98 -11.93 25.19 7.01
CA ASP A 98 -10.73 24.81 6.26
C ASP A 98 -10.63 23.29 6.09
N GLU A 99 -10.04 22.83 4.98
CA GLU A 99 -9.80 21.41 4.68
C GLU A 99 -8.43 21.18 4.05
N ASP A 100 -7.81 20.05 4.38
CA ASP A 100 -6.56 19.56 3.78
C ASP A 100 -6.90 18.63 2.60
N LEU A 101 -6.50 19.00 1.38
CA LEU A 101 -6.86 18.29 0.15
C LEU A 101 -5.63 17.71 -0.56
N ASP A 102 -5.79 16.52 -1.14
CA ASP A 102 -4.76 15.82 -1.92
C ASP A 102 -5.11 15.81 -3.43
N PRO A 103 -4.10 15.75 -4.33
CA PRO A 103 -4.31 15.76 -5.77
C PRO A 103 -4.93 14.43 -6.24
N GLY A 104 -5.82 14.51 -7.24
CA GLY A 104 -6.47 13.35 -7.86
C GLY A 104 -7.65 12.75 -7.08
N GLU A 105 -7.98 13.31 -5.91
CA GLU A 105 -9.12 12.87 -5.11
C GLU A 105 -10.39 13.67 -5.42
N VAL A 106 -11.55 13.08 -5.10
CA VAL A 106 -12.85 13.76 -5.10
C VAL A 106 -13.49 13.55 -3.73
N VAL A 107 -13.65 14.62 -2.95
CA VAL A 107 -13.99 14.56 -1.51
C VAL A 107 -15.27 15.34 -1.21
N GLU A 108 -16.08 14.83 -0.29
CA GLU A 108 -17.26 15.52 0.22
C GLU A 108 -16.89 16.50 1.33
N VAL A 109 -17.19 17.79 1.14
CA VAL A 109 -16.88 18.87 2.08
C VAL A 109 -18.17 19.64 2.41
N PRO A 110 -18.76 19.48 3.61
CA PRO A 110 -19.92 20.27 4.01
C PRO A 110 -19.49 21.70 4.41
N LEU A 111 -20.16 22.72 3.86
CA LEU A 111 -19.87 24.12 4.16
C LEU A 111 -21.03 24.78 4.91
N TYR A 112 -20.70 25.52 5.96
CA TYR A 112 -21.65 26.24 6.80
C TYR A 112 -21.22 27.70 6.93
N PHE A 113 -22.14 28.63 6.69
CA PHE A 113 -21.85 30.06 6.74
C PHE A 113 -22.95 30.82 7.48
N ASP A 114 -22.59 31.88 8.21
CA ASP A 114 -23.57 32.77 8.87
C ASP A 114 -24.49 33.48 7.87
N CYS A 115 -23.91 33.83 6.70
CA CYS A 115 -24.57 34.59 5.66
C CYS A 115 -24.34 33.97 4.28
N ILE A 116 -25.46 33.74 3.58
CA ILE A 116 -25.55 33.46 2.16
C ILE A 116 -26.83 34.16 1.70
N GLN A 117 -26.74 35.04 0.71
CA GLN A 117 -27.89 35.73 0.16
C GLN A 117 -28.41 35.02 -1.10
N GLU A 118 -29.49 34.25 -0.95
CA GLU A 118 -30.11 33.49 -2.06
C GLU A 118 -30.66 34.38 -3.20
N ASP A 119 -31.02 35.63 -2.90
CA ASP A 119 -31.51 36.62 -3.86
C ASP A 119 -30.45 37.64 -4.32
N ALA A 120 -29.16 37.34 -4.09
CA ALA A 120 -28.05 38.18 -4.56
C ALA A 120 -28.10 38.37 -6.08
N ILE A 121 -27.71 39.57 -6.52
CA ILE A 121 -27.60 39.87 -7.96
C ILE A 121 -26.44 39.03 -8.51
N GLY A 122 -26.71 38.04 -9.36
CA GLY A 122 -25.71 37.06 -9.83
C GLY A 122 -25.97 35.64 -9.31
N GLY A 123 -26.83 35.50 -8.31
CA GLY A 123 -27.08 34.25 -7.59
C GLY A 123 -26.05 34.04 -6.46
N PRO A 124 -26.37 33.20 -5.47
CA PRO A 124 -25.50 32.95 -4.32
C PRO A 124 -24.21 32.23 -4.72
N GLU A 125 -23.11 32.58 -4.07
CA GLU A 125 -21.78 32.03 -4.39
C GLU A 125 -20.91 31.79 -3.15
N ILE A 126 -19.90 30.95 -3.35
CA ILE A 126 -18.89 30.60 -2.35
C ILE A 126 -17.50 30.78 -2.95
N TYR A 127 -16.53 31.02 -2.08
CA TYR A 127 -15.14 31.25 -2.46
C TYR A 127 -14.21 30.32 -1.68
N ALA A 128 -13.09 29.91 -2.31
CA ALA A 128 -12.04 29.11 -1.71
C ALA A 128 -10.67 29.72 -2.01
N SER A 129 -9.78 29.76 -1.01
CA SER A 129 -8.39 30.23 -1.18
C SER A 129 -7.44 29.47 -0.26
N THR A 130 -6.16 29.41 -0.62
CA THR A 130 -5.10 28.86 0.25
C THR A 130 -4.69 29.84 1.35
N SER A 131 -5.17 31.08 1.29
CA SER A 131 -4.99 32.11 2.31
C SER A 131 -6.16 32.15 3.29
N GLN A 132 -5.88 32.42 4.56
CA GLN A 132 -6.90 32.64 5.60
C GLN A 132 -7.66 33.97 5.45
N THR A 133 -7.18 34.86 4.58
CA THR A 133 -7.77 36.18 4.35
C THR A 133 -7.79 36.50 2.86
N VAL A 134 -8.91 37.05 2.39
CA VAL A 134 -9.12 37.49 1.00
C VAL A 134 -9.51 38.97 0.97
N ASP A 135 -8.88 39.77 0.13
CA ASP A 135 -9.30 41.17 -0.10
C ASP A 135 -10.33 41.27 -1.24
N PHE A 136 -11.61 41.13 -0.88
CA PHE A 136 -12.74 41.18 -1.80
C PHE A 136 -12.87 42.50 -2.59
N ASN A 137 -12.26 43.60 -2.13
CA ASN A 137 -12.31 44.88 -2.87
C ASN A 137 -11.34 44.91 -4.07
N SER A 138 -10.36 43.99 -4.09
CA SER A 138 -9.27 43.96 -5.07
C SER A 138 -9.39 42.82 -6.09
N LEU A 139 -10.50 42.08 -6.05
CA LEU A 139 -10.72 40.92 -6.90
C LEU A 139 -10.71 41.32 -8.38
N GLN A 140 -9.95 40.56 -9.15
CA GLN A 140 -9.85 40.64 -10.61
C GLN A 140 -9.74 39.22 -11.18
N PRO A 141 -10.02 39.02 -12.48
CA PRO A 141 -9.81 37.73 -13.14
C PRO A 141 -8.39 37.21 -12.95
N ALA A 142 -8.24 35.95 -12.55
CA ALA A 142 -6.93 35.30 -12.57
C ALA A 142 -6.49 35.08 -14.02
N THR A 143 -5.18 34.90 -14.23
CA THR A 143 -4.68 34.42 -15.53
C THR A 143 -4.33 32.94 -15.43
N HIS A 144 -4.47 32.20 -16.52
CA HIS A 144 -4.05 30.78 -16.57
C HIS A 144 -2.60 30.60 -16.10
N GLN A 145 -1.71 31.53 -16.47
CA GLN A 145 -0.31 31.54 -16.03
C GLN A 145 -0.17 31.57 -14.50
N MET A 146 -1.02 32.30 -13.77
CA MET A 146 -0.92 32.36 -12.31
C MET A 146 -1.31 31.02 -11.65
N ILE A 147 -2.28 30.31 -12.22
CA ILE A 147 -2.73 29.00 -11.74
C ILE A 147 -1.69 27.94 -12.09
N ASP A 148 -1.11 28.02 -13.29
CA ASP A 148 -0.05 27.14 -13.75
C ASP A 148 1.25 27.36 -12.95
N ASP A 149 1.61 28.60 -12.62
CA ASP A 149 2.74 28.93 -11.74
C ASP A 149 2.53 28.39 -10.32
N PHE A 150 1.29 28.43 -9.82
CA PHE A 150 0.93 27.88 -8.51
C PHE A 150 1.01 26.35 -8.48
N THR A 151 0.47 25.67 -9.49
CA THR A 151 0.47 24.19 -9.59
C THR A 151 1.82 23.63 -10.05
N GLY A 152 2.66 24.45 -10.68
CA GLY A 152 3.86 24.00 -11.40
C GLY A 152 3.56 23.35 -12.75
N CYS A 153 2.33 23.47 -13.27
CA CYS A 153 1.92 22.89 -14.54
C CYS A 153 2.57 23.62 -15.72
N SER A 154 3.11 22.88 -16.70
CA SER A 154 3.65 23.50 -17.91
C SER A 154 3.40 22.63 -19.16
N GLY A 155 2.60 23.16 -20.08
CA GLY A 155 2.41 22.60 -21.43
C GLY A 155 1.78 21.20 -21.49
N SER A 156 1.02 20.79 -20.46
CA SER A 156 0.19 19.58 -20.50
C SER A 156 -1.27 19.94 -20.74
N GLY A 157 -2.05 19.01 -21.31
CA GLY A 157 -3.50 19.18 -21.56
C GLY A 157 -4.37 19.19 -20.30
N GLU A 158 -3.74 19.19 -19.12
CA GLU A 158 -4.37 19.30 -17.80
C GLU A 158 -4.08 20.65 -17.14
N CYS A 159 -3.26 21.51 -17.76
CA CYS A 159 -3.00 22.83 -17.23
C CYS A 159 -4.24 23.71 -17.27
N SER A 160 -4.19 24.84 -16.59
CA SER A 160 -5.34 25.74 -16.43
C SER A 160 -5.94 26.15 -17.77
N ALA A 161 -5.12 26.38 -18.81
CA ALA A 161 -5.59 26.80 -20.14
C ALA A 161 -6.51 25.77 -20.83
N ASP A 162 -6.31 24.47 -20.57
CA ASP A 162 -7.11 23.38 -21.16
C ASP A 162 -8.22 22.89 -20.20
N THR A 163 -8.18 23.33 -18.94
CA THR A 163 -9.20 22.99 -17.91
C THR A 163 -10.25 24.09 -17.78
N TYR A 164 -9.82 25.36 -17.70
CA TYR A 164 -10.65 26.55 -17.61
C TYR A 164 -10.81 27.19 -18.99
N ILE A 165 -11.63 26.54 -19.80
CA ILE A 165 -11.87 26.88 -21.21
C ILE A 165 -13.00 27.91 -21.42
N GLU A 166 -13.80 28.19 -20.38
CA GLU A 166 -14.93 29.10 -20.43
C GLU A 166 -14.58 30.46 -19.82
N ASN A 167 -15.26 31.51 -20.29
CA ASN A 167 -15.18 32.85 -19.72
C ASN A 167 -16.45 33.13 -18.91
N LEU A 168 -16.32 33.04 -17.59
CA LEU A 168 -17.41 33.27 -16.64
C LEU A 168 -17.46 34.72 -16.17
N SER A 169 -18.55 35.05 -15.48
CA SER A 169 -18.68 36.29 -14.73
C SER A 169 -19.22 36.00 -13.34
N VAL A 170 -18.76 36.74 -12.35
CA VAL A 170 -19.25 36.67 -10.98
C VAL A 170 -19.55 38.06 -10.47
N MET A 171 -20.65 38.17 -9.73
CA MET A 171 -21.03 39.38 -9.04
C MET A 171 -20.48 39.31 -7.62
N VAL A 172 -19.73 40.33 -7.20
CA VAL A 172 -19.27 40.48 -5.82
C VAL A 172 -19.88 41.79 -5.29
N GLY A 173 -20.92 41.67 -4.48
CA GLY A 173 -21.82 42.74 -4.09
C GLY A 173 -22.48 43.40 -5.31
N ALA A 174 -22.04 44.63 -5.64
CA ALA A 174 -22.53 45.37 -6.81
C ALA A 174 -21.55 45.36 -8.00
N THR A 175 -20.40 44.71 -7.85
CA THR A 175 -19.32 44.72 -8.85
C THR A 175 -19.42 43.47 -9.71
N ASN A 176 -19.61 43.65 -11.03
CA ASN A 176 -19.57 42.55 -11.99
C ASN A 176 -18.14 42.34 -12.49
N ILE A 177 -17.55 41.18 -12.21
CA ILE A 177 -16.25 40.77 -12.72
C ILE A 177 -16.47 39.84 -13.91
N THR A 178 -16.12 40.30 -15.12
CA THR A 178 -16.27 39.53 -16.36
C THR A 178 -14.94 38.96 -16.85
N ASP A 179 -15.00 38.06 -17.83
CA ASP A 179 -13.83 37.41 -18.45
C ASP A 179 -12.99 36.60 -17.44
N VAL A 180 -13.66 35.96 -16.48
CA VAL A 180 -13.03 35.10 -15.49
C VAL A 180 -12.77 33.73 -16.11
N PRO A 181 -11.53 33.22 -16.13
CA PRO A 181 -11.29 31.86 -16.59
C PRO A 181 -12.00 30.87 -15.68
N GLY A 182 -12.80 30.00 -16.27
CA GLY A 182 -13.58 29.00 -15.55
C GLY A 182 -13.97 27.82 -16.39
N THR A 183 -14.71 26.91 -15.78
CA THR A 183 -15.25 25.72 -16.43
C THR A 183 -16.50 25.25 -15.70
N TYR A 184 -17.13 24.21 -16.23
CA TYR A 184 -18.24 23.55 -15.58
C TYR A 184 -17.90 22.09 -15.27
N THR A 185 -18.30 21.64 -14.08
CA THR A 185 -18.00 20.28 -13.63
C THR A 185 -19.07 19.30 -14.09
N LEU A 186 -18.64 18.07 -14.41
CA LEU A 186 -19.52 16.98 -14.83
C LEU A 186 -20.27 16.38 -13.63
N LYS A 187 -21.59 16.23 -13.77
CA LYS A 187 -22.41 15.40 -12.89
C LYS A 187 -22.14 13.93 -13.19
N TYR A 188 -22.44 13.06 -12.23
CA TYR A 188 -22.43 11.61 -12.41
C TYR A 188 -23.29 11.15 -13.60
N THR A 189 -24.35 11.90 -13.93
CA THR A 189 -25.24 11.62 -15.06
C THR A 189 -24.64 12.00 -16.42
N GLY A 190 -23.48 12.68 -16.45
CA GLY A 190 -22.79 13.12 -17.68
C GLY A 190 -23.17 14.52 -18.17
N GLU A 191 -24.05 15.24 -17.46
CA GLU A 191 -24.37 16.65 -17.72
C GLU A 191 -23.24 17.56 -17.23
N ASN A 192 -22.86 18.59 -18.00
CA ASN A 192 -21.69 19.43 -17.73
C ASN A 192 -21.98 20.93 -17.68
N ASP A 193 -23.21 21.42 -17.63
CA ASP A 193 -23.50 22.87 -17.75
C ASP A 193 -24.06 23.51 -16.46
N ILE A 194 -23.92 22.81 -15.33
CA ILE A 194 -24.71 23.13 -14.12
C ILE A 194 -23.86 23.76 -13.02
N PHE A 195 -22.75 23.12 -12.64
CA PHE A 195 -21.89 23.60 -11.56
C PHE A 195 -20.68 24.29 -12.18
N ASP A 196 -20.64 25.61 -12.08
CA ASP A 196 -19.58 26.43 -12.62
C ASP A 196 -18.55 26.79 -11.55
N ILE A 197 -17.30 26.89 -11.98
CA ILE A 197 -16.18 27.32 -11.17
C ILE A 197 -15.31 28.28 -11.96
N GLY A 198 -14.91 29.38 -11.33
CA GLY A 198 -14.01 30.37 -11.91
C GLY A 198 -12.87 30.76 -10.99
N ALA A 199 -11.82 31.33 -11.57
CA ALA A 199 -10.62 31.74 -10.84
C ALA A 199 -10.38 33.26 -10.88
N LEU A 200 -10.21 33.82 -9.70
CA LEU A 200 -9.92 35.21 -9.40
C LEU A 200 -8.57 35.34 -8.68
N ASN A 201 -8.12 36.58 -8.52
CA ASN A 201 -6.97 36.94 -7.72
C ASN A 201 -7.24 38.24 -6.95
N ASP A 202 -6.82 38.30 -5.69
CA ASP A 202 -6.89 39.51 -4.83
C ASP A 202 -5.57 40.33 -4.85
N SER A 203 -4.81 40.20 -5.94
CA SER A 203 -3.43 40.69 -6.12
C SER A 203 -2.33 39.88 -5.42
N ASN A 204 -2.63 39.17 -4.32
CA ASN A 204 -1.65 38.39 -3.57
C ASN A 204 -1.92 36.88 -3.60
N ASN A 205 -3.19 36.47 -3.68
CA ASN A 205 -3.66 35.11 -3.51
C ASN A 205 -4.63 34.74 -4.64
N LEU A 206 -4.57 33.47 -5.06
CA LEU A 206 -5.60 32.89 -5.91
C LEU A 206 -6.88 32.65 -5.10
N VAL A 207 -8.02 32.96 -5.71
CA VAL A 207 -9.35 32.81 -5.13
C VAL A 207 -10.23 32.12 -6.15
N PHE A 208 -10.89 31.02 -5.78
CA PHE A 208 -11.76 30.25 -6.67
C PHE A 208 -13.19 30.43 -6.21
N PHE A 209 -14.13 30.69 -7.12
CA PHE A 209 -15.54 30.82 -6.78
C PHE A 209 -16.37 29.73 -7.44
N ALA A 210 -17.51 29.41 -6.84
CA ALA A 210 -18.56 28.61 -7.45
C ALA A 210 -19.94 29.16 -7.07
N HIS A 211 -20.87 29.19 -8.01
CA HIS A 211 -22.25 29.57 -7.73
C HIS A 211 -23.01 28.38 -7.13
N LEU A 212 -23.77 28.63 -6.07
CA LEU A 212 -24.67 27.65 -5.49
C LEU A 212 -25.85 27.44 -6.44
N LYS A 213 -26.21 26.18 -6.64
CA LYS A 213 -27.32 25.76 -7.50
C LYS A 213 -28.41 25.11 -6.64
N THR A 214 -29.58 24.90 -7.23
CA THR A 214 -30.62 24.09 -6.59
C THR A 214 -30.08 22.69 -6.26
N ILE A 215 -30.41 22.17 -5.07
CA ILE A 215 -29.93 20.87 -4.58
C ILE A 215 -30.24 19.77 -5.61
N GLN A 216 -29.20 19.09 -6.09
CA GLN A 216 -29.28 18.07 -7.15
C GLN A 216 -28.11 17.09 -7.06
N LYS A 217 -28.03 16.10 -7.96
CA LYS A 217 -26.91 15.14 -7.98
C LYS A 217 -25.62 15.79 -8.51
N GLY A 218 -24.49 15.47 -7.87
CA GLY A 218 -23.16 15.96 -8.22
C GLY A 218 -22.27 14.89 -8.84
N TYR A 219 -21.01 14.81 -8.39
CA TYR A 219 -19.99 13.84 -8.82
C TYR A 219 -20.39 12.41 -8.44
N SER A 220 -21.20 12.28 -7.38
CA SER A 220 -21.70 11.01 -6.85
C SER A 220 -23.19 10.84 -7.13
N SER A 221 -23.60 9.64 -7.55
CA SER A 221 -25.02 9.25 -7.65
C SER A 221 -25.72 9.18 -6.30
N ASN A 222 -24.95 9.06 -5.21
CA ASN A 222 -25.48 8.79 -3.88
C ASN A 222 -25.65 10.07 -3.05
N ALA A 223 -24.89 11.13 -3.34
CA ALA A 223 -24.98 12.41 -2.64
C ALA A 223 -25.76 13.47 -3.44
N THR A 224 -26.53 14.30 -2.74
CA THR A 224 -27.14 15.53 -3.28
C THR A 224 -26.33 16.74 -2.82
N VAL A 225 -26.08 17.67 -3.73
CA VAL A 225 -25.14 18.78 -3.56
C VAL A 225 -25.76 20.05 -4.12
N ASN A 226 -25.37 21.20 -3.60
CA ASN A 226 -25.69 22.51 -4.18
C ASN A 226 -24.43 23.22 -4.72
N TYR A 227 -23.25 22.66 -4.51
CA TYR A 227 -22.01 23.15 -5.09
C TYR A 227 -21.05 22.01 -5.41
N GLN A 228 -20.20 22.24 -6.41
CA GLN A 228 -19.08 21.39 -6.79
C GLN A 228 -17.93 22.25 -7.30
N MET A 229 -16.70 21.88 -7.00
CA MET A 229 -15.51 22.63 -7.40
C MET A 229 -14.40 21.67 -7.85
N ILE A 230 -13.53 22.18 -8.73
CA ILE A 230 -12.20 21.61 -8.98
C ILE A 230 -11.12 22.61 -8.56
N LEU A 231 -10.32 22.26 -7.56
CA LEU A 231 -9.31 23.16 -7.00
C LEU A 231 -7.91 22.74 -7.42
N PRO A 232 -7.02 23.68 -7.79
CA PRO A 232 -5.66 23.35 -8.17
C PRO A 232 -4.82 22.93 -6.96
N ILE A 233 -3.95 21.94 -7.14
CA ILE A 233 -3.00 21.47 -6.13
C ILE A 233 -1.62 21.26 -6.78
N PRO A 234 -0.51 21.73 -6.17
CA PRO A 234 0.83 21.42 -6.66
C PRO A 234 1.14 19.92 -6.59
N GLU A 235 1.85 19.40 -7.59
CA GLU A 235 2.12 17.96 -7.73
C GLU A 235 2.74 17.34 -6.46
N ASN A 236 2.18 16.21 -5.99
CA ASN A 236 2.64 15.46 -4.80
C ASN A 236 2.64 16.26 -3.49
N THR A 237 1.73 17.22 -3.33
CA THR A 237 1.56 17.99 -2.09
C THR A 237 0.13 17.95 -1.58
N THR A 238 -0.05 18.00 -0.26
CA THR A 238 -1.35 18.26 0.37
C THR A 238 -1.51 19.76 0.53
N GLN A 239 -2.62 20.33 0.08
CA GLN A 239 -2.89 21.76 0.14
C GLN A 239 -4.11 22.06 1.01
N LYS A 240 -3.93 22.97 1.97
CA LYS A 240 -5.02 23.49 2.80
C LYS A 240 -5.78 24.60 2.07
N TYR A 241 -7.10 24.50 2.05
CA TYR A 241 -8.03 25.51 1.52
C TYR A 241 -8.95 26.04 2.62
N TYR A 242 -9.21 27.35 2.58
CA TYR A 242 -10.15 28.08 3.45
C TYR A 242 -11.33 28.57 2.61
N PHE A 243 -12.54 28.52 3.18
CA PHE A 243 -13.78 28.83 2.47
C PHE A 243 -14.44 30.13 2.96
N PHE A 244 -15.05 30.88 2.05
CA PHE A 244 -15.66 32.19 2.31
C PHE A 244 -16.98 32.36 1.55
N THR A 245 -17.79 33.33 1.97
CA THR A 245 -18.97 33.83 1.24
C THR A 245 -18.78 35.30 0.88
N ASP A 246 -19.64 35.86 0.03
CA ASP A 246 -19.58 37.27 -0.32
C ASP A 246 -19.74 38.14 0.93
N PRO A 247 -18.73 38.96 1.28
CA PRO A 247 -18.81 39.83 2.44
C PRO A 247 -19.84 40.95 2.28
N PHE A 248 -20.37 41.20 1.09
CA PHE A 248 -21.36 42.25 0.80
C PHE A 248 -22.81 41.77 0.90
N ASP A 249 -23.03 40.47 1.18
CA ASP A 249 -24.36 39.89 1.31
C ASP A 249 -25.20 40.53 2.44
N GLU A 250 -26.48 40.75 2.15
CA GLU A 250 -27.49 41.19 3.11
C GLU A 250 -28.26 39.98 3.68
N CYS A 251 -27.91 39.55 4.90
CA CYS A 251 -28.56 38.39 5.49
C CYS A 251 -29.96 38.74 6.04
N PRO A 252 -31.05 38.11 5.57
CA PRO A 252 -32.40 38.35 6.10
C PRO A 252 -32.55 37.80 7.53
N ALA A 253 -33.45 38.40 8.34
CA ALA A 253 -33.80 37.87 9.65
C ALA A 253 -34.53 36.52 9.51
N GLY A 254 -34.03 35.50 10.19
CA GLY A 254 -34.48 34.11 10.08
C GLY A 254 -33.62 33.29 9.13
N GLY A 255 -33.21 32.11 9.56
CA GLY A 255 -32.59 31.07 8.73
C GLY A 255 -33.10 29.72 9.22
N VAL A 256 -33.51 28.87 8.27
CA VAL A 256 -34.04 27.54 8.54
C VAL A 256 -33.37 26.64 7.51
N GLY A 257 -32.71 25.58 7.97
CA GLY A 257 -32.28 24.50 7.10
C GLY A 257 -33.49 24.02 6.30
N ASN A 258 -33.35 23.95 4.98
CA ASN A 258 -34.46 23.66 4.07
C ASN A 258 -35.28 22.44 4.54
N ASN A 259 -36.59 22.60 4.74
CA ASN A 259 -37.50 21.47 4.93
C ASN A 259 -37.50 20.62 3.66
N ILE A 260 -37.55 19.30 3.80
CA ILE A 260 -37.59 18.36 2.67
C ILE A 260 -38.86 17.52 2.69
N ASN A 261 -39.37 17.21 1.51
CA ASN A 261 -40.46 16.24 1.34
C ASN A 261 -39.88 14.84 1.46
N ALA A 262 -40.20 14.17 2.56
CA ALA A 262 -39.79 12.82 2.89
C ALA A 262 -40.92 11.80 2.72
N SER A 263 -40.57 10.52 2.59
CA SER A 263 -41.56 9.46 2.70
C SER A 263 -41.02 8.22 3.42
N SER A 264 -41.87 7.54 4.17
CA SER A 264 -41.54 6.29 4.85
C SER A 264 -42.51 5.20 4.41
N TRP A 265 -41.98 4.07 3.94
CA TRP A 265 -42.78 2.94 3.45
C TRP A 265 -42.27 1.60 3.99
N GLY A 266 -43.14 0.60 4.08
CA GLY A 266 -42.77 -0.73 4.56
C GLY A 266 -43.98 -1.57 4.93
N TYR A 267 -43.75 -2.63 5.72
CA TYR A 267 -44.76 -3.60 6.12
C TYR A 267 -44.92 -3.69 7.64
N VAL A 268 -46.17 -3.77 8.10
CA VAL A 268 -46.53 -4.05 9.49
C VAL A 268 -46.91 -5.53 9.64
N LYS A 269 -46.24 -6.25 10.54
CA LYS A 269 -46.45 -7.68 10.79
C LYS A 269 -46.63 -7.99 12.28
N ASP A 270 -47.20 -9.13 12.62
CA ASP A 270 -47.20 -9.65 13.99
C ASP A 270 -45.90 -10.40 14.32
N THR A 271 -45.71 -10.80 15.59
CA THR A 271 -44.55 -11.61 16.03
C THR A 271 -44.42 -12.97 15.36
N SER A 272 -45.50 -13.46 14.73
CA SER A 272 -45.52 -14.71 13.96
C SER A 272 -45.25 -14.48 12.47
N GLY A 273 -45.02 -13.23 12.05
CA GLY A 273 -44.72 -12.83 10.69
C GLY A 273 -45.95 -12.64 9.78
N ASN A 274 -47.18 -12.69 10.32
CA ASN A 274 -48.39 -12.47 9.55
C ASN A 274 -48.60 -10.97 9.30
N PRO A 275 -49.04 -10.56 8.09
CA PRO A 275 -49.31 -9.16 7.78
C PRO A 275 -50.51 -8.63 8.57
N ILE A 276 -50.37 -7.39 9.06
CA ILE A 276 -51.40 -6.71 9.83
C ILE A 276 -52.01 -5.60 8.96
N GLY A 277 -53.22 -5.82 8.42
CA GLY A 277 -53.98 -4.79 7.70
C GLY A 277 -54.79 -3.86 8.61
N ASN A 278 -55.10 -2.65 8.13
CA ASN A 278 -55.76 -1.56 8.88
C ASN A 278 -55.02 -1.15 10.17
N ALA A 279 -53.69 -1.26 10.21
CA ALA A 279 -52.87 -0.63 11.26
C ALA A 279 -52.58 0.82 10.85
N THR A 280 -52.65 1.76 11.79
CA THR A 280 -52.28 3.16 11.55
C THR A 280 -50.77 3.31 11.74
N VAL A 281 -50.08 3.91 10.77
CA VAL A 281 -48.65 4.21 10.83
C VAL A 281 -48.45 5.71 10.72
N SER A 282 -47.72 6.31 11.66
CA SER A 282 -47.52 7.76 11.75
C SER A 282 -46.05 8.14 11.91
N VAL A 283 -45.63 9.23 11.27
CA VAL A 283 -44.30 9.85 11.40
C VAL A 283 -44.42 11.36 11.19
N ALA A 284 -43.80 12.16 12.06
CA ALA A 284 -43.82 13.62 12.03
C ALA A 284 -45.23 14.22 11.83
N GLY A 285 -46.22 13.69 12.57
CA GLY A 285 -47.60 14.18 12.52
C GLY A 285 -48.42 13.77 11.30
N SER A 286 -47.81 13.11 10.30
CA SER A 286 -48.49 12.55 9.12
C SER A 286 -48.72 11.06 9.28
N TYR A 287 -49.83 10.53 8.77
CA TYR A 287 -50.18 9.12 8.96
C TYR A 287 -50.80 8.47 7.72
N ASP A 288 -50.72 7.14 7.66
CA ASP A 288 -51.35 6.27 6.66
C ASP A 288 -51.88 4.98 7.34
N THR A 289 -52.72 4.22 6.65
CA THR A 289 -53.24 2.93 7.14
C THR A 289 -52.81 1.77 6.27
N THR A 290 -52.39 0.66 6.89
CA THR A 290 -51.88 -0.49 6.14
C THR A 290 -52.95 -1.21 5.32
N ASP A 291 -52.57 -1.70 4.14
CA ASP A 291 -53.43 -2.54 3.30
C ASP A 291 -53.54 -4.00 3.82
N SER A 292 -54.27 -4.87 3.10
CA SER A 292 -54.41 -6.29 3.47
C SER A 292 -53.09 -7.10 3.48
N SER A 293 -52.05 -6.59 2.82
CA SER A 293 -50.69 -7.16 2.82
C SER A 293 -49.80 -6.60 3.93
N GLY A 294 -50.33 -5.65 4.71
CA GLY A 294 -49.61 -4.95 5.77
C GLY A 294 -48.76 -3.78 5.26
N PHE A 295 -48.85 -3.39 3.99
CA PHE A 295 -48.04 -2.33 3.39
C PHE A 295 -48.58 -0.94 3.74
N PHE A 296 -47.68 0.02 4.04
CA PHE A 296 -48.00 1.44 4.23
C PHE A 296 -47.03 2.35 3.47
N ASN A 297 -47.45 3.59 3.17
CA ASN A 297 -46.58 4.63 2.62
C ASN A 297 -47.00 6.02 3.11
N VAL A 298 -46.25 6.59 4.05
CA VAL A 298 -46.51 7.92 4.63
C VAL A 298 -45.59 8.95 3.97
N THR A 299 -46.13 10.04 3.45
CA THR A 299 -45.38 11.20 2.92
C THR A 299 -45.52 12.39 3.86
N PHE A 300 -44.42 13.08 4.19
CA PHE A 300 -44.40 14.15 5.19
C PHE A 300 -43.29 15.17 4.91
N THR A 301 -43.42 16.39 5.45
CA THR A 301 -42.43 17.48 5.24
C THR A 301 -41.75 17.79 6.56
N VAL A 302 -40.42 17.62 6.62
CA VAL A 302 -39.62 17.72 7.86
C VAL A 302 -38.29 18.42 7.61
N ALA A 303 -37.70 19.01 8.65
CA ALA A 303 -36.27 19.32 8.61
C ALA A 303 -35.44 18.01 8.65
N PRO A 304 -34.16 18.01 8.24
CA PRO A 304 -33.29 16.88 8.51
C PRO A 304 -33.16 16.62 10.01
N GLY A 305 -33.41 15.39 10.43
CA GLY A 305 -33.50 15.02 11.85
C GLY A 305 -33.93 13.58 12.03
N THR A 306 -33.99 13.14 13.29
CA THR A 306 -34.47 11.80 13.64
C THR A 306 -35.92 11.88 14.11
N TYR A 307 -36.80 11.11 13.47
CA TYR A 307 -38.24 11.13 13.71
C TYR A 307 -38.76 9.75 14.12
N ASN A 308 -39.73 9.72 15.03
CA ASN A 308 -40.34 8.48 15.49
C ASN A 308 -41.44 8.00 14.54
N LEU A 309 -41.22 6.86 13.89
CA LEU A 309 -42.24 6.14 13.13
C LEU A 309 -42.97 5.17 14.07
N VAL A 310 -44.28 5.37 14.24
CA VAL A 310 -45.11 4.64 15.18
C VAL A 310 -46.18 3.84 14.44
N GLY A 311 -46.27 2.54 14.72
CA GLY A 311 -47.34 1.67 14.24
C GLY A 311 -48.32 1.30 15.34
N MET A 312 -49.61 1.43 15.07
CA MET A 312 -50.68 1.25 16.06
C MET A 312 -51.83 0.42 15.47
N LYS A 313 -52.34 -0.53 16.25
CA LYS A 313 -53.58 -1.25 15.94
C LYS A 313 -54.25 -1.74 17.22
N SER A 314 -55.58 -1.63 17.26
CA SER A 314 -56.39 -2.18 18.35
C SER A 314 -56.10 -3.68 18.55
N GLY A 315 -55.89 -4.08 19.81
CA GLY A 315 -55.50 -5.44 20.19
C GLY A 315 -54.00 -5.75 20.11
N TYR A 316 -53.16 -4.79 19.71
CA TYR A 316 -51.70 -4.92 19.65
C TYR A 316 -51.00 -3.82 20.46
N ILE A 317 -49.81 -4.14 20.97
CA ILE A 317 -48.92 -3.18 21.61
C ILE A 317 -48.28 -2.32 20.50
N PRO A 318 -48.40 -0.98 20.56
CA PRO A 318 -47.76 -0.09 19.61
C PRO A 318 -46.24 -0.29 19.60
N ASN A 319 -45.64 -0.25 18.40
CA ASN A 319 -44.20 -0.31 18.23
C ASN A 319 -43.70 0.95 17.52
N PHE A 320 -42.49 1.37 17.87
CA PHE A 320 -41.84 2.56 17.34
C PHE A 320 -40.44 2.23 16.82
N THR A 321 -40.03 2.94 15.79
CA THR A 321 -38.67 2.89 15.25
C THR A 321 -38.26 4.29 14.84
N ASP A 322 -36.98 4.60 15.03
CA ASP A 322 -36.42 5.86 14.60
C ASP A 322 -36.21 5.83 13.09
N VAL A 323 -36.58 6.91 12.44
CA VAL A 323 -36.37 7.18 11.02
C VAL A 323 -35.49 8.42 10.92
N VAL A 324 -34.28 8.24 10.41
CA VAL A 324 -33.33 9.34 10.24
C VAL A 324 -33.54 9.94 8.86
N ILE A 325 -34.06 11.17 8.82
CA ILE A 325 -34.28 11.91 7.59
C ILE A 325 -33.11 12.86 7.38
N THR A 326 -32.44 12.73 6.24
CA THR A 326 -31.32 13.58 5.85
C THR A 326 -31.59 14.16 4.46
N PHE A 327 -30.87 15.23 4.09
CA PHE A 327 -30.94 15.79 2.73
C PHE A 327 -30.60 14.77 1.62
N SER A 328 -29.79 13.76 1.94
CA SER A 328 -29.38 12.70 1.02
C SER A 328 -30.33 11.50 0.97
N GLU A 329 -31.07 11.24 2.06
CA GLU A 329 -32.01 10.10 2.18
C GLU A 329 -33.39 10.57 2.68
N PRO A 330 -34.21 11.20 1.83
CA PRO A 330 -35.56 11.64 2.19
C PRO A 330 -36.58 10.50 2.19
N HIS A 331 -36.27 9.36 1.57
CA HIS A 331 -37.16 8.21 1.49
C HIS A 331 -36.60 7.05 2.30
N TYR A 332 -37.32 6.61 3.33
CA TYR A 332 -36.84 5.60 4.27
C TYR A 332 -37.73 4.34 4.23
N HIS A 333 -37.11 3.17 4.25
CA HIS A 333 -37.84 1.90 4.32
C HIS A 333 -37.78 1.32 5.74
N ALA A 334 -38.95 1.16 6.37
CA ALA A 334 -39.05 0.69 7.75
C ALA A 334 -40.19 -0.33 7.91
N ASN A 335 -39.87 -1.52 8.42
CA ASN A 335 -40.86 -2.53 8.79
C ASN A 335 -41.13 -2.47 10.29
N LEU A 336 -42.41 -2.61 10.66
CA LEU A 336 -42.85 -2.60 12.05
C LEU A 336 -43.40 -3.97 12.44
N THR A 337 -43.07 -4.43 13.65
CA THR A 337 -43.63 -5.66 14.22
C THR A 337 -44.49 -5.29 15.42
N LEU A 338 -45.78 -5.62 15.42
CA LEU A 338 -46.67 -5.35 16.54
C LEU A 338 -46.90 -6.64 17.35
N ASP A 339 -46.77 -6.53 18.67
CA ASP A 339 -47.00 -7.65 19.58
C ASP A 339 -48.48 -7.73 19.96
N VAL A 340 -49.04 -8.94 20.01
CA VAL A 340 -50.43 -9.13 20.50
C VAL A 340 -50.43 -8.97 22.02
N TYR A 341 -51.41 -8.25 22.59
CA TYR A 341 -51.59 -8.21 24.05
C TYR A 341 -51.77 -9.64 24.60
N SER A 342 -50.87 -10.10 25.46
CA SER A 342 -50.99 -11.42 26.09
C SER A 342 -52.16 -11.45 27.08
N TYR A 343 -53.06 -12.40 26.91
CA TYR A 343 -54.32 -12.51 27.67
C TYR A 343 -54.07 -12.73 29.17
N TYR A 344 -54.21 -11.69 29.98
CA TYR A 344 -54.32 -11.77 31.44
C TYR A 344 -55.76 -11.47 31.86
N ASN A 345 -56.34 -12.27 32.77
CA ASN A 345 -57.78 -12.25 33.10
C ASN A 345 -58.28 -11.03 33.91
N VAL A 346 -57.54 -9.92 34.00
CA VAL A 346 -57.93 -8.73 34.79
C VAL A 346 -57.66 -7.46 33.98
N THR A 347 -58.73 -6.80 33.53
CA THR A 347 -58.70 -5.48 32.90
C THR A 347 -59.10 -4.40 33.91
N ILE A 348 -58.56 -3.19 33.71
CA ILE A 348 -58.92 -1.96 34.42
C ILE A 348 -59.44 -0.94 33.40
N ASN A 349 -60.29 -0.02 33.84
CA ASN A 349 -60.76 1.11 33.04
C ASN A 349 -60.45 2.43 33.78
N PRO A 350 -59.22 2.94 33.67
CA PRO A 350 -58.80 4.18 34.31
C PRO A 350 -59.28 5.41 33.51
N TYR A 351 -59.74 6.45 34.19
CA TYR A 351 -60.02 7.75 33.58
C TYR A 351 -58.72 8.56 33.40
N VAL A 352 -58.23 8.68 32.17
CA VAL A 352 -57.01 9.42 31.84
C VAL A 352 -57.36 10.74 31.18
N TYR A 353 -56.88 11.86 31.73
CA TYR A 353 -57.20 13.19 31.20
C TYR A 353 -56.01 14.14 31.30
N GLY A 354 -56.03 15.22 30.53
CA GLY A 354 -54.99 16.24 30.59
C GLY A 354 -55.13 17.32 29.52
N TYR A 355 -54.08 18.12 29.37
CA TYR A 355 -54.01 19.20 28.39
C TYR A 355 -52.82 19.06 27.45
N VAL A 356 -53.02 19.44 26.18
CA VAL A 356 -51.98 19.52 25.17
C VAL A 356 -51.53 20.96 24.97
N PHE A 357 -50.22 21.20 24.99
CA PHE A 357 -49.58 22.50 24.78
C PHE A 357 -48.53 22.43 23.67
N ASN A 358 -48.17 23.58 23.08
CA ASN A 358 -46.93 23.72 22.31
C ASN A 358 -45.75 24.04 23.24
N GLU A 359 -44.51 24.02 22.72
CA GLU A 359 -43.29 24.36 23.49
C GLU A 359 -43.33 25.73 24.18
N VAL A 360 -44.11 26.68 23.64
CA VAL A 360 -44.27 28.04 24.18
C VAL A 360 -45.36 28.12 25.27
N GLY A 361 -46.04 27.00 25.55
CA GLY A 361 -47.05 26.86 26.61
C GLY A 361 -48.48 27.24 26.21
N TYR A 362 -48.77 27.44 24.92
CA TYR A 362 -50.12 27.71 24.44
C TYR A 362 -50.94 26.41 24.26
N PRO A 363 -52.22 26.38 24.67
CA PRO A 363 -53.07 25.20 24.54
C PRO A 363 -53.34 24.87 23.07
N MET A 364 -53.36 23.57 22.75
CA MET A 364 -53.48 23.05 21.39
C MET A 364 -54.72 22.17 21.22
N GLY A 365 -55.70 22.66 20.45
CA GLY A 365 -56.86 21.85 20.01
C GLY A 365 -56.60 21.05 18.74
N ASN A 366 -57.51 20.10 18.46
CA ASN A 366 -57.45 19.15 17.35
C ASN A 366 -56.19 18.26 17.36
N VAL A 367 -55.74 17.82 18.54
CA VAL A 367 -54.67 16.83 18.69
C VAL A 367 -55.31 15.47 18.94
N SER A 368 -55.03 14.49 18.09
CA SER A 368 -55.55 13.12 18.30
C SER A 368 -54.67 12.40 19.32
N VAL A 369 -55.27 12.01 20.45
CA VAL A 369 -54.60 11.29 21.54
C VAL A 369 -55.10 9.85 21.58
N TYR A 370 -54.17 8.90 21.74
CA TYR A 370 -54.42 7.47 21.71
C TYR A 370 -53.84 6.81 22.95
N LEU A 371 -54.62 5.93 23.60
CA LEU A 371 -54.16 5.10 24.70
C LEU A 371 -54.90 3.76 24.66
N GLY A 372 -54.18 2.67 24.39
CA GLY A 372 -54.80 1.34 24.25
C GLY A 372 -55.75 1.26 23.05
N ASP A 373 -57.02 0.96 23.31
CA ASP A 373 -58.10 0.86 22.32
C ASP A 373 -58.96 2.13 22.20
N ASP A 374 -58.69 3.15 23.02
CA ASP A 374 -59.46 4.39 23.09
C ASP A 374 -58.72 5.58 22.47
N THR A 375 -59.48 6.53 21.92
CA THR A 375 -58.95 7.73 21.27
C THR A 375 -59.86 8.93 21.50
N ASP A 376 -59.24 10.10 21.67
CA ASP A 376 -59.92 11.37 21.85
C ASP A 376 -59.20 12.47 21.06
N ILE A 377 -59.89 13.57 20.78
CA ILE A 377 -59.35 14.72 20.07
C ILE A 377 -59.42 15.93 21.00
N SER A 378 -58.27 16.56 21.27
CA SER A 378 -58.21 17.69 22.19
C SER A 378 -59.11 18.85 21.75
N ASP A 379 -59.81 19.45 22.70
CA ASP A 379 -60.68 20.60 22.43
C ASP A 379 -59.88 21.92 22.24
N SER A 380 -60.56 23.04 21.99
CA SER A 380 -59.88 24.34 21.81
C SER A 380 -59.09 24.84 23.01
N SER A 381 -59.34 24.29 24.21
CA SER A 381 -58.57 24.55 25.43
C SER A 381 -57.38 23.59 25.61
N GLY A 382 -57.21 22.66 24.68
CA GLY A 382 -56.21 21.61 24.70
C GLY A 382 -56.61 20.40 25.55
N PHE A 383 -57.80 20.36 26.11
CA PHE A 383 -58.24 19.29 27.01
C PHE A 383 -58.57 18.00 26.25
N TYR A 384 -58.13 16.85 26.77
CA TYR A 384 -58.50 15.52 26.28
C TYR A 384 -58.87 14.58 27.44
N GLU A 385 -59.72 13.59 27.18
CA GLU A 385 -60.12 12.55 28.13
C GLU A 385 -60.30 11.17 27.47
N LEU A 386 -59.82 10.12 28.14
CA LEU A 386 -59.80 8.74 27.66
C LEU A 386 -60.25 7.78 28.78
N ASN A 387 -61.01 6.76 28.42
CA ASN A 387 -61.46 5.65 29.29
C ASN A 387 -61.12 4.27 28.68
N PRO A 388 -59.82 3.96 28.50
CA PRO A 388 -59.39 2.77 27.77
C PRO A 388 -59.53 1.49 28.60
N PHE A 389 -59.70 0.35 27.92
CA PHE A 389 -59.63 -0.95 28.57
C PHE A 389 -58.18 -1.45 28.58
N LEU A 390 -57.50 -1.29 29.71
CA LEU A 390 -56.07 -1.61 29.84
C LEU A 390 -55.83 -2.80 30.78
N PHE A 391 -54.70 -3.48 30.60
CA PHE A 391 -54.18 -4.41 31.58
C PHE A 391 -53.24 -3.67 32.56
N PRO A 392 -53.23 -4.03 33.85
CA PRO A 392 -52.24 -3.51 34.78
C PRO A 392 -50.81 -3.76 34.27
N GLY A 393 -50.03 -2.70 34.12
CA GLY A 393 -48.73 -2.73 33.46
C GLY A 393 -48.38 -1.39 32.80
N GLN A 394 -47.41 -1.43 31.90
CA GLN A 394 -46.99 -0.27 31.12
C GLN A 394 -47.87 -0.15 29.86
N SER A 395 -48.40 1.03 29.57
CA SER A 395 -49.15 1.29 28.33
C SER A 395 -48.76 2.65 27.76
N PRO A 396 -48.40 2.72 26.46
CA PRO A 396 -47.99 3.96 25.85
C PRO A 396 -49.19 4.86 25.53
N ILE A 397 -49.04 6.15 25.79
CA ILE A 397 -49.90 7.21 25.28
C ILE A 397 -49.20 7.89 24.10
N VAL A 398 -49.93 8.11 23.01
CA VAL A 398 -49.41 8.72 21.78
C VAL A 398 -50.30 9.90 21.39
N ALA A 399 -49.72 11.03 21.02
CA ALA A 399 -50.45 12.16 20.46
C ALA A 399 -49.89 12.56 19.09
N ILE A 400 -50.80 12.81 18.15
CA ILE A 400 -50.50 13.06 16.75
C ILE A 400 -51.22 14.33 16.30
N LYS A 401 -50.47 15.22 15.65
CA LYS A 401 -50.99 16.41 14.97
C LYS A 401 -50.08 16.77 13.81
N THR A 402 -50.67 17.13 12.67
CA THR A 402 -49.94 17.57 11.47
C THR A 402 -49.00 18.74 11.80
N ASP A 403 -47.80 18.74 11.23
CA ASP A 403 -46.72 19.72 11.42
C ASP A 403 -46.04 19.72 12.81
N TYR A 404 -46.34 18.72 13.66
CA TYR A 404 -45.73 18.52 14.96
C TYR A 404 -45.19 17.09 15.12
N ASP A 405 -44.17 16.95 15.96
CA ASP A 405 -43.57 15.66 16.25
C ASP A 405 -44.55 14.78 17.03
N ASN A 406 -44.50 13.48 16.76
CA ASN A 406 -45.31 12.51 17.47
C ASN A 406 -44.86 12.47 18.93
N TYR A 407 -45.75 12.81 19.86
CA TYR A 407 -45.48 12.68 21.29
C TYR A 407 -45.73 11.25 21.73
N TYR A 408 -44.80 10.69 22.52
CA TYR A 408 -44.88 9.34 23.07
C TYR A 408 -44.45 9.34 24.54
N TYR A 409 -45.24 8.68 25.41
CA TYR A 409 -44.88 8.46 26.80
C TYR A 409 -45.43 7.13 27.35
N ILE A 410 -44.71 6.47 28.26
CA ILE A 410 -45.15 5.21 28.88
C ILE A 410 -45.82 5.50 30.23
N LEU A 411 -47.12 5.20 30.33
CA LEU A 411 -47.89 5.31 31.57
C LEU A 411 -47.93 3.94 32.28
N ASN A 412 -47.74 3.95 33.60
CA ASN A 412 -47.79 2.73 34.42
C ASN A 412 -49.13 2.65 35.16
N PHE A 413 -49.87 1.58 34.92
CA PHE A 413 -51.15 1.32 35.56
C PHE A 413 -51.08 0.13 36.51
N THR A 414 -51.69 0.28 37.68
CA THR A 414 -51.86 -0.81 38.66
C THR A 414 -53.33 -1.18 38.77
N ASN A 415 -53.65 -2.34 39.36
CA ASN A 415 -55.04 -2.79 39.59
C ASN A 415 -55.89 -1.80 40.42
N THR A 416 -55.28 -0.80 41.04
CA THR A 416 -55.94 0.24 41.86
C THR A 416 -56.01 1.61 41.18
N THR A 417 -55.51 1.74 39.94
CA THR A 417 -55.48 3.03 39.24
C THR A 417 -56.88 3.33 38.68
N SER A 418 -57.55 4.34 39.25
CA SER A 418 -58.89 4.77 38.83
C SER A 418 -58.88 6.03 37.96
N SER A 419 -57.91 6.92 38.15
CA SER A 419 -57.72 8.11 37.32
C SER A 419 -56.26 8.54 37.26
N LEU A 420 -55.83 9.13 36.14
CA LEU A 420 -54.45 9.58 35.92
C LEU A 420 -54.44 10.87 35.09
N ASN A 421 -53.77 11.92 35.59
CA ASN A 421 -53.59 13.16 34.85
C ASN A 421 -52.24 13.13 34.10
N HIS A 422 -52.24 13.44 32.80
CA HIS A 422 -51.04 13.55 31.99
C HIS A 422 -51.15 14.70 30.99
N ASN A 423 -50.26 15.69 31.06
CA ASN A 423 -50.20 16.77 30.08
C ASN A 423 -49.19 16.45 28.98
N ILE A 424 -49.47 16.90 27.77
CA ILE A 424 -48.68 16.64 26.57
C ILE A 424 -48.10 17.96 26.06
N THR A 425 -46.82 17.98 25.71
CA THR A 425 -46.19 19.13 25.03
C THR A 425 -45.71 18.67 23.66
N MET A 426 -46.22 19.29 22.60
CA MET A 426 -45.90 18.96 21.21
C MET A 426 -44.83 19.92 20.67
N GLU A 427 -43.79 19.35 20.06
CA GLU A 427 -42.69 20.08 19.41
C GLU A 427 -43.00 20.26 17.91
N PRO A 428 -42.83 21.45 17.32
CA PRO A 428 -43.10 21.64 15.90
C PRO A 428 -42.02 20.94 15.05
N VAL A 429 -42.45 20.23 14.01
CA VAL A 429 -41.56 19.56 13.04
C VAL A 429 -40.74 20.57 12.22
N THR A 430 -41.19 21.81 12.18
CA THR A 430 -40.52 22.93 11.52
C THR A 430 -39.93 23.86 12.56
N VAL A 431 -38.63 24.11 12.47
CA VAL A 431 -37.93 24.99 13.41
C VAL A 431 -38.24 26.45 13.02
N VAL A 432 -39.14 27.09 13.75
CA VAL A 432 -39.30 28.55 13.71
C VAL A 432 -38.41 29.14 14.80
N TYR A 433 -37.21 29.58 14.44
CA TYR A 433 -36.36 30.33 15.37
C TYR A 433 -36.92 31.75 15.56
N GLU A 434 -37.55 32.00 16.71
CA GLU A 434 -37.53 33.32 17.35
C GLU A 434 -36.46 33.28 18.44
N TYR A 435 -35.49 34.21 18.43
CA TYR A 435 -34.97 34.95 19.60
C TYR A 435 -33.62 35.67 19.34
N PRO A 436 -33.29 36.70 20.15
CA PRO A 436 -32.57 37.90 19.75
C PRO A 436 -31.13 37.95 20.32
N THR A 437 -30.22 38.53 19.52
CA THR A 437 -28.95 39.18 19.89
C THR A 437 -28.15 38.60 21.08
N GLY A 438 -27.04 37.90 20.79
CA GLY A 438 -25.98 37.56 21.74
C GLY A 438 -24.60 37.49 21.04
N PRO A 439 -23.49 37.78 21.73
CA PRO A 439 -22.42 38.64 21.22
C PRO A 439 -21.35 37.84 20.46
N TYR A 440 -20.96 38.33 19.28
CA TYR A 440 -19.61 38.54 18.75
C TYR A 440 -19.76 38.83 17.25
N THR A 441 -19.21 39.97 16.85
CA THR A 441 -19.26 40.52 15.50
C THR A 441 -18.52 39.64 14.50
N THR A 442 -19.11 39.51 13.31
CA THR A 442 -18.51 39.22 12.00
C THR A 442 -16.97 39.15 11.97
N GLY A 443 -16.45 38.12 11.28
CA GLY A 443 -15.08 38.10 10.76
C GLY A 443 -14.73 39.39 10.00
N PRO A 444 -13.43 39.66 9.73
CA PRO A 444 -12.88 41.01 9.61
C PRO A 444 -13.38 41.74 8.35
N TYR A 445 -14.52 42.41 8.47
CA TYR A 445 -15.03 43.34 7.49
C TYR A 445 -15.09 44.73 8.13
N GLU A 446 -14.44 45.70 7.51
CA GLU A 446 -14.32 47.05 8.09
C GLU A 446 -15.67 47.81 8.15
N ARG A 447 -16.75 47.33 7.51
CA ARG A 447 -18.10 47.93 7.56
C ARG A 447 -19.22 46.89 7.38
N PRO A 448 -20.39 47.06 8.01
CA PRO A 448 -21.55 46.20 7.80
C PRO A 448 -22.17 46.43 6.40
N PRO A 449 -22.48 45.37 5.63
CA PRO A 449 -23.18 45.48 4.36
C PRO A 449 -24.65 45.81 4.57
N GLY A 450 -25.17 46.68 3.71
CA GLY A 450 -26.46 47.28 3.87
C GLY A 450 -27.24 47.33 2.57
N VAL A 451 -28.49 46.94 2.75
CA VAL A 451 -29.74 47.55 2.29
C VAL A 451 -29.71 48.21 0.90
N ARG A 452 -30.00 47.48 -0.18
CA ARG A 452 -30.30 48.11 -1.48
C ARG A 452 -31.48 47.63 -2.32
N GLN A 453 -32.10 46.47 -2.09
CA GLN A 453 -33.25 46.06 -2.93
C GLN A 453 -34.63 46.29 -2.31
N ARG A 454 -34.84 46.08 -0.99
CA ARG A 454 -36.10 46.50 -0.33
C ARG A 454 -36.34 48.01 -0.38
N GLN A 455 -35.27 48.80 -0.43
CA GLN A 455 -35.34 50.26 -0.50
C GLN A 455 -35.98 50.77 -1.79
N VAL A 456 -35.89 50.07 -2.94
CA VAL A 456 -36.48 50.56 -4.20
C VAL A 456 -37.99 50.34 -4.22
N ILE A 457 -38.46 49.18 -3.75
CA ILE A 457 -39.90 48.87 -3.69
C ILE A 457 -40.57 49.66 -2.56
N GLU A 458 -39.94 49.83 -1.39
CA GLU A 458 -40.46 50.70 -0.33
C GLU A 458 -40.31 52.20 -0.60
N MET A 459 -39.30 52.65 -1.37
CA MET A 459 -39.23 54.04 -1.82
C MET A 459 -40.36 54.38 -2.80
N GLU A 460 -40.66 53.50 -3.75
CA GLU A 460 -41.74 53.71 -4.72
C GLU A 460 -43.12 53.60 -4.04
N ARG A 461 -43.30 52.68 -3.07
CA ARG A 461 -44.53 52.61 -2.25
C ARG A 461 -44.75 53.87 -1.40
N LYS A 462 -43.67 54.56 -0.98
CA LYS A 462 -43.71 55.87 -0.29
C LYS A 462 -43.95 57.06 -1.21
N LYS A 463 -43.79 56.92 -2.54
CA LYS A 463 -44.10 57.99 -3.52
C LYS A 463 -45.59 58.06 -3.89
N GLY A 464 -46.39 57.07 -3.49
CA GLY A 464 -47.83 57.05 -3.75
C GLY A 464 -48.18 56.78 -5.22
N GLU A 465 -47.29 56.13 -5.98
CA GLU A 465 -47.59 55.71 -7.35
C GLU A 465 -48.32 54.36 -7.36
N ASP A 466 -49.36 54.28 -8.20
CA ASP A 466 -50.28 53.14 -8.24
C ASP A 466 -49.72 51.90 -8.97
N TYR A 467 -48.63 52.05 -9.73
CA TYR A 467 -48.02 51.00 -10.55
C TYR A 467 -46.54 51.30 -10.84
N TRP A 468 -45.76 50.28 -11.22
CA TRP A 468 -44.36 50.42 -11.66
C TRP A 468 -44.16 49.77 -13.03
N VAL A 469 -43.27 50.35 -13.83
CA VAL A 469 -42.88 49.83 -15.15
C VAL A 469 -41.35 49.70 -15.18
N SER A 470 -40.85 48.55 -15.66
CA SER A 470 -39.45 48.17 -15.53
C SER A 470 -38.46 49.05 -16.30
N THR A 471 -38.93 49.74 -17.34
CA THR A 471 -38.08 50.61 -18.16
C THR A 471 -38.75 51.94 -18.52
N LYS A 472 -37.91 52.97 -18.66
CA LYS A 472 -38.31 54.32 -19.11
C LYS A 472 -38.10 54.52 -20.61
N GLU A 473 -37.24 53.72 -21.26
CA GLU A 473 -36.98 53.72 -22.70
C GLU A 473 -36.48 52.35 -23.17
N ILE A 474 -36.78 51.97 -24.41
CA ILE A 474 -36.30 50.73 -25.02
C ILE A 474 -35.33 51.11 -26.13
N ARG A 475 -34.04 50.76 -26.00
CA ARG A 475 -33.04 50.97 -27.06
C ARG A 475 -32.41 49.64 -27.44
N LYS A 476 -32.61 49.21 -28.69
CA LYS A 476 -32.10 47.91 -29.16
C LYS A 476 -31.47 48.02 -30.54
N GLN A 477 -30.40 47.27 -30.75
CA GLN A 477 -29.81 47.07 -32.08
C GLN A 477 -30.25 45.72 -32.62
N VAL A 478 -30.75 45.68 -33.86
CA VAL A 478 -31.15 44.44 -34.55
C VAL A 478 -30.43 44.37 -35.89
N ARG A 479 -29.95 43.18 -36.28
CA ARG A 479 -29.23 43.02 -37.55
C ARG A 479 -30.24 42.80 -38.69
N GLN A 480 -29.89 43.23 -39.89
CA GLN A 480 -30.76 43.05 -41.05
C GLN A 480 -31.05 41.55 -41.29
N ASN A 481 -32.34 41.19 -41.42
CA ASN A 481 -32.89 39.83 -41.53
C ASN A 481 -32.75 38.92 -40.29
N THR A 482 -32.54 39.47 -39.08
CA THR A 482 -32.63 38.72 -37.81
C THR A 482 -33.77 39.24 -36.95
N PHE A 483 -33.96 38.71 -35.73
CA PHE A 483 -34.89 39.29 -34.74
C PHE A 483 -34.25 39.34 -33.34
N VAL A 484 -34.78 40.20 -32.47
CA VAL A 484 -34.40 40.34 -31.05
C VAL A 484 -35.66 40.57 -30.22
N GLU A 485 -35.72 40.06 -29.00
CA GLU A 485 -36.86 40.20 -28.10
C GLU A 485 -36.51 41.10 -26.91
N GLU A 486 -37.48 41.89 -26.44
CA GLU A 486 -37.35 42.71 -25.23
C GLU A 486 -38.63 42.62 -24.40
N ALA A 487 -38.50 42.37 -23.09
CA ALA A 487 -39.62 42.32 -22.15
C ALA A 487 -39.78 43.65 -21.39
N VAL A 488 -41.03 44.14 -21.28
CA VAL A 488 -41.40 45.28 -20.44
C VAL A 488 -42.27 44.77 -19.32
N GLY A 489 -41.74 44.81 -18.09
CA GLY A 489 -42.41 44.38 -16.88
C GLY A 489 -43.26 45.49 -16.27
N ILE A 490 -44.43 45.13 -15.75
CA ILE A 490 -45.39 46.03 -15.13
C ILE A 490 -45.85 45.41 -13.81
N TYR A 491 -45.79 46.19 -12.74
CA TYR A 491 -46.25 45.80 -11.41
C TYR A 491 -47.43 46.66 -10.97
N ASN A 492 -48.49 46.05 -10.46
CA ASN A 492 -49.67 46.74 -9.96
C ASN A 492 -49.63 46.88 -8.43
N PHE A 493 -49.52 48.11 -7.91
CA PHE A 493 -49.58 48.37 -6.46
C PHE A 493 -51.01 48.63 -5.96
N LYS A 494 -52.03 48.67 -6.84
CA LYS A 494 -53.44 48.84 -6.44
C LYS A 494 -53.99 47.56 -5.82
N ARG A 495 -55.01 47.71 -4.97
CA ARG A 495 -55.76 46.59 -4.37
C ARG A 495 -56.82 45.98 -5.30
N SER A 496 -56.98 46.52 -6.51
CA SER A 496 -57.87 46.02 -7.55
C SER A 496 -57.06 45.65 -8.78
N SER A 497 -57.59 44.73 -9.60
CA SER A 497 -56.97 44.43 -10.89
C SER A 497 -57.00 45.65 -11.82
N ILE A 498 -56.01 45.73 -12.71
CA ILE A 498 -55.92 46.75 -13.76
C ILE A 498 -55.91 46.07 -15.12
N SER A 499 -56.64 46.64 -16.07
CA SER A 499 -56.70 46.20 -17.46
C SER A 499 -55.76 47.05 -18.32
N LEU A 500 -54.87 46.39 -19.03
CA LEU A 500 -53.83 46.99 -19.85
C LEU A 500 -54.01 46.59 -21.31
N SER A 501 -53.78 47.53 -22.21
CA SER A 501 -53.76 47.36 -23.65
C SER A 501 -52.49 47.96 -24.22
N PHE A 502 -51.79 47.20 -25.05
CA PHE A 502 -50.48 47.54 -25.59
C PHE A 502 -50.61 47.85 -27.08
N SER A 503 -50.08 48.99 -27.49
CA SER A 503 -50.07 49.41 -28.89
C SER A 503 -48.71 50.00 -29.28
N LEU A 504 -48.29 49.74 -30.52
CA LEU A 504 -47.06 50.28 -31.08
C LEU A 504 -47.38 51.49 -31.96
N SER A 505 -46.43 52.40 -32.13
CA SER A 505 -46.55 53.46 -33.12
C SER A 505 -46.51 52.88 -34.55
N ARG A 506 -47.27 53.45 -35.48
CA ARG A 506 -47.43 52.96 -36.88
C ARG A 506 -46.13 52.69 -37.64
N ASN A 507 -45.04 53.34 -37.24
CA ASN A 507 -43.74 53.18 -37.86
C ASN A 507 -42.91 52.01 -37.30
N LEU A 508 -43.41 51.31 -36.28
CA LEU A 508 -42.81 50.09 -35.72
C LEU A 508 -43.68 48.84 -36.00
N GLU A 509 -44.98 48.98 -36.24
CA GLU A 509 -45.93 47.86 -36.41
C GLU A 509 -45.56 46.89 -37.54
N ASP A 510 -44.82 47.34 -38.56
CA ASP A 510 -44.45 46.52 -39.70
C ASP A 510 -43.20 45.64 -39.48
N PHE A 511 -42.48 45.84 -38.38
CA PHE A 511 -41.31 45.01 -38.02
C PHE A 511 -41.14 44.77 -36.52
N VAL A 512 -42.05 45.21 -35.66
CA VAL A 512 -42.08 44.89 -34.23
C VAL A 512 -43.43 44.26 -33.90
N LYS A 513 -43.42 43.05 -33.33
CA LYS A 513 -44.63 42.34 -32.91
C LYS A 513 -44.68 42.24 -31.39
N LEU A 514 -45.88 42.39 -30.84
CA LEU A 514 -46.15 42.12 -29.43
C LEU A 514 -46.65 40.69 -29.28
N ASP A 515 -46.19 40.01 -28.23
CA ASP A 515 -46.69 38.68 -27.85
C ASP A 515 -48.16 38.73 -27.42
N LYS A 516 -48.57 39.82 -26.75
CA LYS A 516 -49.96 40.10 -26.37
C LYS A 516 -50.31 41.57 -26.56
N THR A 517 -51.56 41.81 -26.95
CA THR A 517 -52.11 43.15 -27.18
C THR A 517 -52.91 43.69 -26.00
N SER A 518 -53.26 42.83 -25.03
CA SER A 518 -53.92 43.20 -23.78
C SER A 518 -53.59 42.22 -22.66
N SER A 519 -53.63 42.69 -21.42
CA SER A 519 -53.49 41.86 -20.22
C SER A 519 -54.32 42.41 -19.05
N VAL A 520 -54.69 41.55 -18.11
CA VAL A 520 -55.34 41.94 -16.85
C VAL A 520 -54.41 41.57 -15.70
N LEU A 521 -53.94 42.58 -14.98
CA LEU A 521 -52.96 42.44 -13.92
C LEU A 521 -53.63 42.58 -12.55
N ASN A 522 -53.56 41.53 -11.72
CA ASN A 522 -54.21 41.50 -10.41
C ASN A 522 -53.51 42.43 -9.39
N ALA A 523 -54.14 42.64 -8.24
CA ALA A 523 -53.57 43.43 -7.15
C ALA A 523 -52.25 42.83 -6.64
N ASP A 524 -51.24 43.67 -6.39
CA ASP A 524 -49.91 43.27 -5.92
C ASP A 524 -49.29 42.13 -6.77
N SER A 525 -49.44 42.21 -8.09
CA SER A 525 -48.89 41.23 -9.02
C SER A 525 -48.12 41.89 -10.16
N PHE A 526 -47.29 41.08 -10.81
CA PHE A 526 -46.41 41.43 -11.91
C PHE A 526 -46.83 40.74 -13.20
N ASP A 527 -46.68 41.43 -14.34
CA ASP A 527 -46.87 40.87 -15.68
C ASP A 527 -45.94 41.56 -16.68
N GLU A 528 -45.57 40.87 -17.76
CA GLU A 528 -44.60 41.36 -18.75
C GLU A 528 -45.17 41.30 -20.17
N VAL A 529 -44.86 42.28 -21.02
CA VAL A 529 -45.16 42.26 -22.47
C VAL A 529 -43.87 42.15 -23.26
N ILE A 530 -43.82 41.23 -24.22
CA ILE A 530 -42.63 40.93 -25.03
C ILE A 530 -42.75 41.58 -26.41
N LEU A 531 -41.73 42.34 -26.79
CA LEU A 531 -41.57 43.00 -28.08
C LEU A 531 -40.58 42.20 -28.93
N THR A 532 -41.04 41.46 -29.93
CA THR A 532 -40.20 40.79 -30.94
C THR A 532 -39.93 41.75 -32.10
N ILE A 533 -38.69 42.24 -32.19
CA ILE A 533 -38.22 43.21 -33.19
C ILE A 533 -37.51 42.45 -34.32
N TYR A 534 -38.02 42.55 -35.55
CA TYR A 534 -37.44 41.97 -36.76
C TYR A 534 -36.62 43.01 -37.53
N GLY A 535 -35.39 42.68 -37.91
CA GLY A 535 -34.53 43.51 -38.74
C GLY A 535 -34.90 43.51 -40.23
N THR A 536 -36.19 43.58 -40.57
CA THR A 536 -36.67 43.57 -41.97
C THR A 536 -36.57 44.94 -42.66
N LYS A 537 -36.32 46.01 -41.88
CA LYS A 537 -36.12 47.36 -42.38
C LYS A 537 -34.69 47.59 -42.92
N PRO A 538 -34.48 48.56 -43.83
CA PRO A 538 -33.15 49.00 -44.23
C PRO A 538 -32.31 49.49 -43.04
N VAL A 539 -31.00 49.55 -43.22
CA VAL A 539 -30.05 49.98 -42.18
C VAL A 539 -30.33 51.44 -41.79
N GLY A 540 -30.40 51.70 -40.49
CA GLY A 540 -30.73 53.00 -39.94
C GLY A 540 -31.39 52.92 -38.57
N THR A 541 -31.58 54.06 -37.93
CA THR A 541 -32.24 54.16 -36.62
C THR A 541 -33.72 54.49 -36.78
N TYR A 542 -34.58 53.67 -36.19
CA TYR A 542 -36.04 53.78 -36.21
C TYR A 542 -36.54 54.11 -34.82
N ASN A 543 -37.22 55.24 -34.68
CA ASN A 543 -37.75 55.71 -33.40
C ASN A 543 -39.27 55.60 -33.40
N GLY A 544 -39.85 54.94 -32.43
CA GLY A 544 -41.28 54.89 -32.20
C GLY A 544 -41.61 54.85 -30.73
N THR A 545 -42.81 54.41 -30.38
CA THR A 545 -43.27 54.34 -28.99
C THR A 545 -44.12 53.11 -28.75
N LEU A 546 -43.97 52.50 -27.58
CA LEU A 546 -44.92 51.55 -27.02
C LEU A 546 -45.87 52.31 -26.09
N THR A 547 -47.17 52.29 -26.39
CA THR A 547 -48.21 52.91 -25.58
C THR A 547 -48.97 51.84 -24.81
N ILE A 548 -48.90 51.95 -23.49
CA ILE A 548 -49.72 51.22 -22.52
C ILE A 548 -50.94 52.09 -22.24
N SER A 549 -52.12 51.53 -22.47
CA SER A 549 -53.43 52.21 -22.35
C SER A 549 -54.43 51.32 -21.60
N GLY A 550 -55.55 51.87 -21.12
CA GLY A 550 -56.52 51.16 -20.27
C GLY A 550 -56.64 51.85 -18.92
N ASP A 551 -56.40 51.12 -17.83
CA ASP A 551 -56.37 51.68 -16.47
C ASP A 551 -55.06 52.43 -16.14
N ILE A 552 -54.06 52.32 -17.00
CA ILE A 552 -52.79 53.07 -16.99
C ILE A 552 -52.62 53.73 -18.36
N GLU A 553 -52.19 54.99 -18.39
CA GLU A 553 -51.66 55.64 -19.60
C GLU A 553 -50.16 55.91 -19.44
N LYS A 554 -49.34 55.19 -20.20
CA LYS A 554 -47.88 55.37 -20.22
C LYS A 554 -47.33 55.13 -21.63
N THR A 555 -46.47 56.02 -22.08
CA THR A 555 -45.78 55.89 -23.37
C THR A 555 -44.28 55.72 -23.14
N ILE A 556 -43.72 54.65 -23.68
CA ILE A 556 -42.30 54.31 -23.59
C ILE A 556 -41.67 54.54 -24.98
N PRO A 557 -40.67 55.42 -25.12
CA PRO A 557 -39.96 55.58 -26.38
C PRO A 557 -39.16 54.32 -26.72
N VAL A 558 -39.22 53.91 -27.98
CA VAL A 558 -38.56 52.73 -28.53
C VAL A 558 -37.64 53.16 -29.66
N ILE A 559 -36.34 52.95 -29.51
CA ILE A 559 -35.30 53.30 -30.47
C ILE A 559 -34.62 52.01 -30.95
N ILE A 560 -34.81 51.68 -32.22
CA ILE A 560 -34.31 50.45 -32.83
C ILE A 560 -33.30 50.81 -33.90
N GLU A 561 -32.06 50.38 -33.74
CA GLU A 561 -31.02 50.56 -34.74
C GLU A 561 -30.88 49.28 -35.57
N VAL A 562 -31.24 49.35 -36.86
CA VAL A 562 -30.99 48.26 -37.79
C VAL A 562 -29.60 48.43 -38.38
N VAL A 563 -28.71 47.48 -38.14
CA VAL A 563 -27.31 47.51 -38.60
C VAL A 563 -27.08 46.57 -39.77
N GLU A 564 -26.12 46.89 -40.65
CA GLU A 564 -25.79 46.07 -41.82
C GLU A 564 -25.33 44.68 -41.39
N LYS A 565 -25.79 43.67 -42.13
CA LYS A 565 -25.21 42.33 -42.07
C LYS A 565 -23.78 42.41 -42.64
N ARG A 566 -22.79 42.71 -41.80
CA ARG A 566 -21.39 42.48 -42.15
C ARG A 566 -21.12 40.99 -42.13
N PHE A 567 -21.09 40.38 -43.32
CA PHE A 567 -20.28 39.20 -43.58
C PHE A 567 -19.61 39.36 -44.93
N LEU A 568 -18.28 39.45 -44.92
CA LEU A 568 -17.45 38.97 -46.01
C LEU A 568 -16.53 37.93 -45.39
N VAL A 569 -17.07 36.74 -45.14
CA VAL A 569 -16.27 35.53 -45.25
C VAL A 569 -17.20 34.38 -45.64
N GLU A 570 -17.25 34.07 -46.93
CA GLU A 570 -17.70 32.76 -47.41
C GLU A 570 -16.56 31.77 -47.13
N THR A 571 -16.22 31.52 -45.86
CA THR A 571 -15.15 30.57 -45.52
C THR A 571 -15.69 29.20 -45.17
N LEU A 572 -15.18 28.21 -45.88
CA LEU A 572 -15.03 26.85 -45.40
C LEU A 572 -14.15 26.86 -44.15
N LEU A 573 -14.70 26.52 -43.00
CA LEU A 573 -13.90 26.30 -41.79
C LEU A 573 -13.20 24.94 -41.89
N MET A 574 -11.91 24.94 -41.58
CA MET A 574 -11.08 23.75 -41.63
C MET A 574 -10.30 23.58 -40.34
N ALA A 575 -10.37 22.39 -39.75
CA ALA A 575 -9.56 22.00 -38.60
C ALA A 575 -8.81 20.70 -38.91
N ILE A 576 -7.54 20.64 -38.51
CA ILE A 576 -6.68 19.46 -38.69
C ILE A 576 -6.31 18.93 -37.31
N ASP A 577 -6.78 17.72 -37.01
CA ASP A 577 -6.40 17.00 -35.80
C ASP A 577 -5.40 15.90 -36.19
N LEU A 578 -4.15 16.02 -35.75
CA LEU A 578 -3.14 15.00 -35.99
C LEU A 578 -3.31 13.86 -34.99
N PHE A 579 -3.27 12.61 -35.45
CA PHE A 579 -3.31 11.46 -34.55
C PHE A 579 -2.02 11.32 -33.72
N ARG A 580 -0.91 11.85 -34.23
CA ARG A 580 0.39 11.92 -33.54
C ARG A 580 1.11 13.19 -33.96
N THR A 581 1.60 13.94 -32.99
CA THR A 581 2.40 15.16 -33.20
C THR A 581 3.88 14.86 -33.39
N VAL A 582 4.34 13.62 -33.16
CA VAL A 582 5.72 13.18 -33.41
C VAL A 582 5.73 11.99 -34.36
N VAL A 583 6.40 12.13 -35.51
CA VAL A 583 6.46 11.09 -36.55
C VAL A 583 7.90 10.84 -36.98
N ALA A 584 8.31 9.59 -37.15
CA ALA A 584 9.67 9.28 -37.59
C ALA A 584 9.82 9.49 -39.12
N PRO A 585 11.03 9.83 -39.62
CA PRO A 585 11.27 9.89 -41.06
C PRO A 585 10.93 8.57 -41.75
N GLY A 586 10.04 8.59 -42.74
CA GLY A 586 9.56 7.40 -43.45
C GLY A 586 8.22 6.83 -42.99
N ASP A 587 7.72 7.27 -41.82
CA ASP A 587 6.42 6.86 -41.28
C ASP A 587 5.26 7.66 -41.90
N ILE A 588 4.03 7.20 -41.64
CA ILE A 588 2.80 7.79 -42.16
C ILE A 588 2.21 8.72 -41.10
N LEU A 589 2.02 9.99 -41.46
CA LEU A 589 1.28 10.95 -40.66
C LEU A 589 -0.21 10.79 -40.98
N LYS A 590 -0.98 10.33 -40.00
CA LYS A 590 -2.44 10.25 -40.09
C LYS A 590 -3.04 11.50 -39.46
N TYR A 591 -4.11 12.02 -40.05
CA TYR A 591 -4.81 13.19 -39.55
C TYR A 591 -6.29 13.14 -39.91
N LYS A 592 -7.10 13.80 -39.07
CA LYS A 592 -8.51 14.05 -39.28
C LYS A 592 -8.64 15.49 -39.77
N LEU A 593 -9.30 15.67 -40.91
CA LEU A 593 -9.57 16.97 -41.51
C LEU A 593 -11.08 17.23 -41.42
N ASN A 594 -11.47 18.18 -40.58
CA ASN A 594 -12.85 18.60 -40.41
C ASN A 594 -13.11 19.80 -41.34
N LEU A 595 -14.09 19.68 -42.21
CA LEU A 595 -14.52 20.72 -43.14
C LEU A 595 -15.96 21.11 -42.81
N GLN A 596 -16.22 22.37 -42.54
CA GLN A 596 -17.57 22.85 -42.23
C GLN A 596 -18.01 23.94 -43.22
N ASN A 597 -19.06 23.64 -43.96
CA ASN A 597 -19.74 24.57 -44.82
C ASN A 597 -20.60 25.52 -43.98
N LEU A 598 -20.35 26.81 -44.10
CA LEU A 598 -21.16 27.84 -43.44
C LEU A 598 -22.33 28.34 -44.30
N LEU A 599 -22.47 27.87 -45.55
CA LEU A 599 -23.64 28.13 -46.40
C LEU A 599 -24.80 27.22 -45.99
N ARG A 600 -25.96 27.81 -45.67
CA ARG A 600 -27.19 27.05 -45.38
C ARG A 600 -27.85 26.62 -46.69
N GLU A 601 -28.16 25.32 -46.81
CA GLU A 601 -28.97 24.70 -47.89
C GLU A 601 -28.31 24.55 -49.28
N GLN A 602 -27.01 24.81 -49.43
CA GLN A 602 -26.30 24.63 -50.71
C GLN A 602 -24.94 23.94 -50.53
N GLY A 603 -24.76 22.81 -51.22
CA GLY A 603 -23.49 22.09 -51.25
C GLY A 603 -22.61 22.47 -52.41
N TYR A 604 -21.30 22.34 -52.24
CA TYR A 604 -20.30 22.61 -53.28
C TYR A 604 -19.09 21.69 -53.15
N LYS A 605 -18.33 21.57 -54.24
CA LYS A 605 -17.09 20.80 -54.28
C LYS A 605 -15.93 21.65 -53.79
N VAL A 606 -15.07 21.01 -53.01
CA VAL A 606 -13.84 21.56 -52.44
C VAL A 606 -12.68 20.75 -52.98
N SER A 607 -11.73 21.42 -53.62
CA SER A 607 -10.45 20.80 -53.98
C SER A 607 -9.45 21.03 -52.85
N LEU A 608 -8.91 19.95 -52.30
CA LEU A 608 -8.00 19.95 -51.17
C LEU A 608 -6.59 19.66 -51.67
N GLN A 609 -5.62 20.46 -51.23
CA GLN A 609 -4.19 20.19 -51.42
C GLN A 609 -3.51 20.12 -50.06
N MET A 610 -3.02 18.94 -49.70
CA MET A 610 -2.36 18.68 -48.42
C MET A 610 -0.86 18.64 -48.63
N MET A 611 -0.10 19.39 -47.83
CA MET A 611 1.34 19.55 -47.96
C MET A 611 2.03 19.45 -46.62
N VAL A 612 3.15 18.74 -46.59
CA VAL A 612 4.07 18.76 -45.45
C VAL A 612 5.16 19.79 -45.73
N LYS A 613 5.26 20.81 -44.90
CA LYS A 613 6.28 21.89 -44.98
C LYS A 613 7.12 21.92 -43.72
N GLU A 614 8.35 22.40 -43.80
CA GLU A 614 9.17 22.67 -42.60
C GLU A 614 8.65 23.94 -41.90
N ALA A 615 8.71 24.01 -40.57
CA ALA A 615 8.12 25.12 -39.81
C ALA A 615 8.72 26.50 -40.16
N ASN A 616 10.02 26.52 -40.50
CA ASN A 616 10.78 27.72 -40.83
C ASN A 616 11.22 27.80 -42.31
N GLY A 617 10.69 26.91 -43.17
CA GLY A 617 11.10 26.78 -44.58
C GLY A 617 9.91 26.73 -45.54
N SER A 618 10.11 27.13 -46.79
CA SER A 618 9.07 27.05 -47.84
C SER A 618 9.09 25.73 -48.62
N THR A 619 9.95 24.78 -48.22
CA THR A 619 10.15 23.48 -48.88
C THR A 619 8.99 22.54 -48.58
N VAL A 620 8.34 22.05 -49.63
CA VAL A 620 7.28 21.03 -49.55
C VAL A 620 7.91 19.65 -49.68
N TYR A 621 7.78 18.82 -48.64
CA TYR A 621 8.38 17.47 -48.57
C TYR A 621 7.45 16.38 -49.10
N ALA A 622 6.15 16.56 -48.95
CA ALA A 622 5.13 15.68 -49.49
C ALA A 622 3.90 16.52 -49.85
N SER A 623 3.21 16.17 -50.93
CA SER A 623 1.96 16.79 -51.33
C SER A 623 0.99 15.75 -51.84
N ASP A 624 -0.28 15.89 -51.50
CA ASP A 624 -1.38 15.06 -52.02
C ASP A 624 -2.60 15.94 -52.30
N THR A 625 -3.49 15.49 -53.18
CA THR A 625 -4.67 16.26 -53.60
C THR A 625 -5.92 15.41 -53.55
N ASP A 626 -7.04 16.00 -53.15
CA ASP A 626 -8.33 15.31 -53.05
C ASP A 626 -9.49 16.24 -53.43
N GLU A 627 -10.65 15.68 -53.75
CA GLU A 627 -11.86 16.46 -54.03
C GLU A 627 -13.04 15.91 -53.22
N VAL A 628 -13.73 16.80 -52.51
CA VAL A 628 -14.85 16.42 -51.64
C VAL A 628 -16.02 17.38 -51.82
N GLU A 629 -17.22 16.83 -51.92
CA GLU A 629 -18.46 17.59 -51.99
C GLU A 629 -19.06 17.74 -50.59
N ILE A 630 -19.32 18.97 -50.17
CA ILE A 630 -19.75 19.28 -48.80
C ILE A 630 -21.12 19.96 -48.84
N LEU A 631 -22.06 19.50 -48.01
CA LEU A 631 -23.38 20.15 -47.83
C LEU A 631 -23.42 20.98 -46.54
N ASN A 632 -23.14 20.36 -45.39
CA ASN A 632 -23.12 21.01 -44.07
C ASN A 632 -21.75 20.88 -43.39
N SER A 633 -21.31 19.67 -43.08
CA SER A 633 -19.96 19.38 -42.59
C SER A 633 -19.52 17.99 -43.04
N VAL A 634 -18.22 17.81 -43.22
CA VAL A 634 -17.62 16.51 -43.54
C VAL A 634 -16.31 16.35 -42.77
N THR A 635 -16.09 15.15 -42.27
CA THR A 635 -14.84 14.75 -41.61
C THR A 635 -14.13 13.74 -42.47
N LEU A 636 -12.87 14.00 -42.82
CA LEU A 636 -12.05 13.14 -43.65
C LEU A 636 -10.89 12.59 -42.83
N LEU A 637 -10.72 11.26 -42.84
CA LEU A 637 -9.53 10.61 -42.32
C LEU A 637 -8.53 10.45 -43.47
N LYS A 638 -7.39 11.13 -43.37
CA LYS A 638 -6.35 11.17 -44.40
C LYS A 638 -5.01 10.78 -43.83
N GLU A 639 -4.13 10.34 -44.73
CA GLU A 639 -2.79 9.94 -44.39
C GLU A 639 -1.80 10.45 -45.44
N ILE A 640 -0.66 10.97 -44.97
CA ILE A 640 0.42 11.45 -45.82
C ILE A 640 1.74 10.86 -45.37
N LYS A 641 2.52 10.33 -46.31
CA LYS A 641 3.77 9.64 -46.00
C LYS A 641 4.91 10.63 -45.87
N ILE A 642 5.60 10.62 -44.73
CA ILE A 642 6.78 11.46 -44.52
C ILE A 642 7.98 10.85 -45.26
N PRO A 643 8.71 11.61 -46.08
CA PRO A 643 9.88 11.09 -46.79
C PRO A 643 10.97 10.60 -45.84
N LYS A 644 11.68 9.52 -46.20
CA LYS A 644 12.78 8.95 -45.38
C LYS A 644 13.99 9.90 -45.26
N ASN A 645 14.11 10.87 -46.15
CA ASN A 645 15.15 11.89 -46.18
C ASN A 645 14.76 13.20 -45.47
N ALA A 646 13.60 13.24 -44.80
CA ALA A 646 13.23 14.38 -43.96
C ALA A 646 14.21 14.50 -42.78
N SER A 647 14.72 15.71 -42.55
CA SER A 647 15.58 16.04 -41.40
C SER A 647 14.77 16.06 -40.11
N GLU A 648 15.42 15.82 -38.98
CA GLU A 648 14.76 15.99 -37.68
C GLU A 648 14.52 17.48 -37.41
N GLY A 649 13.32 17.85 -36.96
CA GLY A 649 12.91 19.24 -36.77
C GLY A 649 11.39 19.42 -36.75
N ASP A 650 10.96 20.67 -36.73
CA ASP A 650 9.54 21.05 -36.70
C ASP A 650 8.98 21.19 -38.11
N TYR A 651 7.81 20.61 -38.33
CA TYR A 651 7.09 20.59 -39.60
C TYR A 651 5.64 21.03 -39.40
N HIS A 652 5.02 21.49 -40.48
CA HIS A 652 3.64 21.88 -40.55
C HIS A 652 2.92 21.01 -41.59
N LEU A 653 1.83 20.37 -41.20
CA LEU A 653 0.85 19.85 -42.16
C LEU A 653 -0.08 20.99 -42.55
N VAL A 654 -0.01 21.40 -43.82
CA VAL A 654 -0.77 22.50 -44.38
C VAL A 654 -1.80 21.94 -45.34
N VAL A 655 -3.08 22.18 -45.09
CA VAL A 655 -4.16 21.82 -46.00
C VAL A 655 -4.75 23.09 -46.60
N HIS A 656 -4.72 23.18 -47.91
CA HIS A 656 -5.33 24.23 -48.70
C HIS A 656 -6.62 23.70 -49.31
N ALA A 657 -7.66 24.52 -49.30
CA ALA A 657 -8.95 24.19 -49.87
C ALA A 657 -9.42 25.29 -50.81
N ASP A 658 -9.60 24.96 -52.07
CA ASP A 658 -10.14 25.84 -53.11
C ASP A 658 -11.60 25.48 -53.38
N TYR A 659 -12.49 26.45 -53.29
CA TYR A 659 -13.94 26.27 -53.49
C TYR A 659 -14.59 27.60 -53.88
N LEU A 660 -15.53 27.58 -54.84
CA LEU A 660 -16.32 28.77 -55.22
C LEU A 660 -15.49 30.06 -55.50
N ASN A 661 -14.26 29.93 -56.02
CA ASN A 661 -13.27 31.02 -56.20
C ASN A 661 -12.72 31.65 -54.90
N PHE A 662 -12.98 31.02 -53.76
CA PHE A 662 -12.38 31.30 -52.46
C PHE A 662 -11.38 30.22 -52.07
N TYR A 663 -10.55 30.56 -51.11
CA TYR A 663 -9.50 29.70 -50.58
C TYR A 663 -9.51 29.73 -49.05
N SER A 664 -9.42 28.56 -48.44
CA SER A 664 -9.17 28.39 -47.00
C SER A 664 -7.88 27.61 -46.76
N SER A 665 -7.21 27.87 -45.64
CA SER A 665 -6.05 27.07 -45.23
C SER A 665 -6.14 26.70 -43.75
N ALA A 666 -5.76 25.46 -43.43
CA ALA A 666 -5.53 25.00 -42.07
C ALA A 666 -4.09 24.49 -41.94
N VAL A 667 -3.51 24.70 -40.76
CA VAL A 667 -2.13 24.31 -40.46
C VAL A 667 -2.12 23.60 -39.12
N SER A 668 -1.42 22.46 -39.05
CA SER A 668 -1.18 21.75 -37.79
C SER A 668 0.30 21.39 -37.65
N PRO A 669 0.99 21.81 -36.56
CA PRO A 669 2.39 21.53 -36.36
C PRO A 669 2.65 20.10 -35.88
N PHE A 670 3.76 19.52 -36.32
CA PHE A 670 4.26 18.21 -35.86
C PHE A 670 5.78 18.14 -35.97
N VAL A 671 6.40 17.33 -35.12
CA VAL A 671 7.85 17.16 -35.06
C VAL A 671 8.24 15.87 -35.79
N VAL A 672 9.20 15.97 -36.69
CA VAL A 672 9.87 14.80 -37.23
C VAL A 672 11.09 14.51 -36.35
N SER A 673 11.06 13.39 -35.62
CA SER A 673 12.16 13.03 -34.74
C SER A 673 12.35 11.51 -34.68
N LYS A 674 13.59 11.07 -34.52
CA LYS A 674 13.88 9.66 -34.28
C LYS A 674 13.72 9.35 -32.79
N PRO A 675 12.97 8.31 -32.43
CA PRO A 675 12.88 7.85 -31.06
C PRO A 675 14.26 7.45 -30.50
N ILE A 676 14.52 7.80 -29.23
CA ILE A 676 15.81 7.60 -28.54
C ILE A 676 16.32 6.14 -28.62
N TYR A 677 15.43 5.14 -28.63
CA TYR A 677 15.82 3.72 -28.70
C TYR A 677 16.29 3.25 -30.09
N LEU A 678 16.03 4.03 -31.15
CA LEU A 678 16.54 3.79 -32.51
C LEU A 678 17.89 4.48 -32.75
N TYR A 679 18.38 5.27 -31.78
CA TYR A 679 19.75 5.75 -31.82
C TYR A 679 20.68 4.55 -31.79
N THR A 680 21.58 4.52 -32.77
CA THR A 680 22.58 3.48 -32.89
C THR A 680 23.89 3.97 -32.32
N ILE A 681 24.48 3.20 -31.43
CA ILE A 681 25.86 3.38 -30.98
C ILE A 681 26.63 2.27 -31.66
N LEU A 682 27.66 2.61 -32.45
CA LEU A 682 28.45 1.65 -33.23
C LEU A 682 27.61 0.74 -34.16
N GLY A 683 26.51 1.28 -34.70
CA GLY A 683 25.62 0.55 -35.62
C GLY A 683 24.63 -0.41 -34.96
N ILE A 684 24.60 -0.48 -33.61
CA ILE A 684 23.68 -1.33 -32.85
C ILE A 684 22.67 -0.43 -32.11
N PRO A 685 21.35 -0.69 -32.23
CA PRO A 685 20.34 0.03 -31.48
C PRO A 685 20.52 -0.07 -29.96
N LEU A 686 20.24 1.02 -29.26
CA LEU A 686 20.47 1.15 -27.81
C LEU A 686 19.74 0.08 -26.96
N TRP A 687 18.57 -0.37 -27.41
CA TRP A 687 17.81 -1.43 -26.72
C TRP A 687 18.52 -2.79 -26.69
N ILE A 688 19.36 -3.10 -27.69
CA ILE A 688 20.14 -4.35 -27.72
C ILE A 688 21.19 -4.35 -26.62
N TYR A 689 21.82 -3.20 -26.34
CA TYR A 689 22.76 -3.08 -25.23
C TYR A 689 22.06 -3.29 -23.88
N LEU A 690 20.84 -2.80 -23.70
CA LEU A 690 20.05 -3.03 -22.48
C LEU A 690 19.72 -4.52 -22.29
N VAL A 691 19.35 -5.21 -23.36
CA VAL A 691 19.12 -6.67 -23.33
C VAL A 691 20.40 -7.43 -22.97
N ILE A 692 21.55 -7.05 -23.55
CA ILE A 692 22.84 -7.66 -23.25
C ILE A 692 23.23 -7.45 -21.78
N ILE A 693 23.10 -6.22 -21.26
CA ILE A 693 23.40 -5.88 -19.87
C ILE A 693 22.48 -6.65 -18.91
N SER A 694 21.19 -6.74 -19.22
CA SER A 694 20.21 -7.51 -18.45
C SER A 694 20.58 -8.99 -18.41
N PHE A 695 20.90 -9.58 -19.57
CA PHE A 695 21.27 -10.98 -19.70
C PHE A 695 22.54 -11.33 -18.89
N PHE A 696 23.59 -10.52 -19.02
CA PHE A 696 24.81 -10.74 -18.23
C PHE A 696 24.57 -10.52 -16.74
N SER A 697 23.85 -9.48 -16.34
CA SER A 697 23.53 -9.22 -14.93
C SER A 697 22.73 -10.37 -14.31
N PHE A 698 21.77 -10.93 -15.05
CA PHE A 698 20.99 -12.11 -14.64
C PHE A 698 21.86 -13.37 -14.50
N LEU A 699 22.76 -13.63 -15.45
CA LEU A 699 23.71 -14.74 -15.36
C LEU A 699 24.65 -14.61 -14.15
N PHE A 700 25.20 -13.41 -13.90
CA PHE A 700 26.05 -13.16 -12.75
C PHE A 700 25.29 -13.27 -11.42
N LEU A 701 24.07 -12.74 -11.34
CA LEU A 701 23.21 -12.89 -10.16
C LEU A 701 22.96 -14.37 -9.85
N ASN A 702 22.54 -15.15 -10.85
CA ASN A 702 22.30 -16.59 -10.69
C ASN A 702 23.58 -17.35 -10.34
N PHE A 703 24.73 -16.99 -10.92
CA PHE A 703 26.01 -17.58 -10.58
C PHE A 703 26.37 -17.33 -9.10
N PHE A 704 26.18 -16.11 -8.58
CA PHE A 704 26.45 -15.78 -7.18
C PHE A 704 25.45 -16.42 -6.21
N ILE A 705 24.16 -16.50 -6.59
CA ILE A 705 23.14 -17.24 -5.82
C ILE A 705 23.49 -18.73 -5.78
N TYR A 706 23.81 -19.34 -6.92
CA TYR A 706 24.21 -20.73 -7.02
C TYR A 706 25.49 -21.01 -6.22
N LYS A 707 26.49 -20.12 -6.31
CA LYS A 707 27.72 -20.20 -5.52
C LYS A 707 27.40 -20.17 -4.02
N SER A 708 26.56 -19.23 -3.59
CA SER A 708 26.12 -19.09 -2.20
C SER A 708 25.33 -20.31 -1.71
N TYR A 709 24.45 -20.86 -2.54
CA TYR A 709 23.70 -22.09 -2.27
C TYR A 709 24.62 -23.30 -2.11
N LYS A 710 25.59 -23.45 -3.02
CA LYS A 710 26.58 -24.53 -2.98
C LYS A 710 27.46 -24.43 -1.74
N GLU A 711 27.85 -23.22 -1.32
CA GLU A 711 28.58 -22.99 -0.08
C GLU A 711 27.74 -23.31 1.17
N ARG A 712 26.44 -23.02 1.16
CA ARG A 712 25.55 -23.37 2.29
C ARG A 712 25.40 -24.87 2.50
N LYS A 713 25.45 -25.67 1.42
CA LYS A 713 25.35 -27.14 1.43
C LYS A 713 26.60 -27.87 1.92
N LYS A 714 27.78 -27.24 1.94
CA LYS A 714 29.00 -27.87 2.50
C LYS A 714 28.80 -28.14 3.99
N ARG A 715 29.04 -29.39 4.44
CA ARG A 715 28.89 -29.73 5.86
C ARG A 715 30.03 -29.18 6.70
N TYR A 716 31.21 -29.00 6.10
CA TYR A 716 32.41 -28.47 6.75
C TYR A 716 32.79 -27.13 6.12
N ARG A 717 32.50 -26.04 6.81
CA ARG A 717 32.86 -24.68 6.38
C ARG A 717 34.21 -24.32 7.00
N ILE A 718 35.27 -24.35 6.19
CA ILE A 718 36.64 -24.16 6.68
C ILE A 718 37.36 -23.16 5.79
N ALA A 719 37.91 -22.10 6.38
CA ALA A 719 39.00 -21.34 5.78
C ALA A 719 40.28 -22.17 5.92
N LEU A 720 40.64 -22.90 4.87
CA LEU A 720 41.77 -23.83 4.87
C LEU A 720 42.95 -23.23 4.12
N ASP A 721 44.07 -23.02 4.81
CA ASP A 721 45.32 -22.55 4.22
C ASP A 721 46.20 -23.75 3.85
N LEU A 722 45.99 -24.28 2.64
CA LEU A 722 46.72 -25.43 2.10
C LEU A 722 48.25 -25.23 2.13
N GLY A 723 48.74 -23.99 2.10
CA GLY A 723 50.18 -23.70 2.14
C GLY A 723 50.82 -24.00 3.49
N THR A 724 50.02 -23.99 4.57
CA THR A 724 50.49 -24.26 5.95
C THR A 724 50.31 -25.71 6.39
N LEU A 725 49.67 -26.54 5.57
CA LEU A 725 49.50 -27.95 5.87
C LEU A 725 50.76 -28.76 5.50
N PRO A 726 51.04 -29.87 6.20
CA PRO A 726 52.15 -30.75 5.86
C PRO A 726 52.04 -31.25 4.42
N LYS A 727 53.20 -31.37 3.76
CA LYS A 727 53.36 -31.95 2.43
C LYS A 727 54.06 -33.32 2.57
N PRO A 728 53.87 -34.24 1.63
CA PRO A 728 54.55 -35.53 1.68
C PRO A 728 56.07 -35.36 1.80
N GLY A 729 56.68 -36.11 2.71
CA GLY A 729 58.10 -36.00 3.05
C GLY A 729 58.50 -37.07 4.06
N ASP A 730 59.75 -37.01 4.54
CA ASP A 730 60.25 -37.97 5.54
C ASP A 730 59.47 -37.85 6.86
N ARG A 731 59.05 -38.99 7.41
CA ARG A 731 58.22 -39.09 8.63
C ARG A 731 56.91 -38.28 8.59
N ILE A 732 56.42 -37.93 7.39
CA ILE A 732 55.12 -37.29 7.17
C ILE A 732 54.16 -38.30 6.55
N VAL A 733 53.11 -38.64 7.28
CA VAL A 733 52.20 -39.75 6.98
C VAL A 733 50.81 -39.29 6.58
N ARG A 734 50.11 -40.12 5.80
CA ARG A 734 48.74 -39.82 5.35
C ARG A 734 47.73 -40.43 6.32
N LEU A 735 47.04 -39.60 7.09
CA LEU A 735 45.99 -40.05 8.00
C LEU A 735 44.66 -40.34 7.29
N GLY A 736 44.45 -39.77 6.11
CA GLY A 736 43.21 -39.88 5.36
C GLY A 736 43.09 -38.78 4.32
N ASN A 737 41.91 -38.18 4.23
CA ASN A 737 41.63 -37.04 3.35
C ASN A 737 41.07 -35.86 4.13
N ILE A 738 41.31 -34.64 3.66
CA ILE A 738 40.56 -33.47 4.12
C ILE A 738 39.07 -33.71 3.82
N ALA A 739 38.21 -33.49 4.81
CA ALA A 739 36.78 -33.83 4.72
C ALA A 739 36.12 -33.23 3.47
N GLU A 740 35.20 -33.98 2.85
CA GLU A 740 34.53 -33.64 1.57
C GLU A 740 35.46 -33.48 0.35
N THR A 741 36.75 -33.79 0.46
CA THR A 741 37.70 -33.71 -0.66
C THR A 741 38.45 -35.03 -0.88
N LYS A 742 39.13 -35.13 -2.04
CA LYS A 742 40.10 -36.19 -2.32
C LYS A 742 41.53 -35.81 -1.91
N THR A 743 41.71 -34.62 -1.32
CA THR A 743 43.03 -34.10 -0.92
C THR A 743 43.54 -34.89 0.28
N PRO A 744 44.72 -35.52 0.22
CA PRO A 744 45.29 -36.22 1.36
C PRO A 744 45.51 -35.29 2.57
N ALA A 745 45.18 -35.78 3.76
CA ALA A 745 45.53 -35.12 5.01
C ALA A 745 46.82 -35.72 5.55
N TYR A 746 47.90 -34.94 5.49
CA TYR A 746 49.22 -35.34 5.96
C TYR A 746 49.47 -34.88 7.40
N TYR A 747 50.29 -35.64 8.13
CA TYR A 747 50.67 -35.38 9.50
C TYR A 747 52.14 -35.74 9.73
N GLY A 748 52.94 -34.82 10.27
CA GLY A 748 54.30 -35.11 10.70
C GLY A 748 54.32 -35.89 12.01
N LEU A 749 54.86 -37.12 12.01
CA LEU A 749 54.87 -37.99 13.19
C LEU A 749 55.62 -37.37 14.36
N ASP A 750 56.72 -36.64 14.12
CA ASP A 750 57.51 -35.99 15.18
C ASP A 750 56.73 -34.95 15.98
N LYS A 751 55.58 -34.48 15.48
CA LYS A 751 54.67 -33.61 16.26
C LYS A 751 54.02 -34.33 17.44
N LEU A 752 54.03 -35.66 17.47
CA LEU A 752 53.59 -36.45 18.62
C LEU A 752 54.55 -36.39 19.80
N THR A 753 55.77 -35.86 19.64
CA THR A 753 56.65 -35.54 20.79
C THR A 753 56.00 -34.52 21.71
N THR A 754 55.16 -33.63 21.15
CA THR A 754 54.29 -32.70 21.88
C THR A 754 52.89 -33.25 22.13
N HIS A 755 52.78 -34.58 22.22
CA HIS A 755 51.60 -35.32 22.66
C HIS A 755 50.34 -35.13 21.80
N CYS A 756 49.33 -35.97 22.02
CA CYS A 756 48.09 -35.98 21.26
C CYS A 756 46.90 -36.31 22.17
N ILE A 757 45.77 -35.62 21.99
CA ILE A 757 44.48 -36.02 22.56
C ILE A 757 43.54 -36.47 21.45
N VAL A 758 42.84 -37.58 21.67
CA VAL A 758 41.71 -38.02 20.85
C VAL A 758 40.46 -38.10 21.72
N ALA A 759 39.42 -37.32 21.38
CA ALA A 759 38.20 -37.23 22.18
C ALA A 759 36.90 -37.21 21.34
N GLY A 760 35.76 -37.49 21.97
CA GLY A 760 34.42 -37.49 21.37
C GLY A 760 33.47 -38.59 21.85
N ALA A 761 32.26 -38.69 21.27
CA ALA A 761 31.25 -39.64 21.70
C ALA A 761 31.57 -41.10 21.29
N THR A 762 30.98 -42.07 21.98
CA THR A 762 31.12 -43.50 21.66
C THR A 762 30.56 -43.80 20.26
N GLY A 763 31.26 -44.64 19.48
CA GLY A 763 30.85 -45.00 18.12
C GLY A 763 31.15 -43.97 17.02
N MET A 764 31.73 -42.80 17.33
CA MET A 764 32.02 -41.74 16.34
C MET A 764 33.36 -41.90 15.61
N GLY A 765 34.15 -42.94 15.93
CA GLY A 765 35.44 -43.22 15.30
C GLY A 765 36.67 -42.73 16.06
N LYS A 766 36.55 -42.48 17.39
CA LYS A 766 37.67 -42.13 18.27
C LYS A 766 38.84 -43.12 18.17
N SER A 767 38.60 -44.38 18.53
CA SER A 767 39.63 -45.42 18.57
C SER A 767 40.21 -45.66 17.18
N ILE A 768 39.38 -45.63 16.13
CA ILE A 768 39.83 -45.74 14.73
C ILE A 768 40.80 -44.60 14.38
N SER A 769 40.46 -43.36 14.71
CA SER A 769 41.31 -42.19 14.41
C SER A 769 42.66 -42.29 15.14
N ALA A 770 42.65 -42.71 16.41
CA ALA A 770 43.86 -42.96 17.18
C ALA A 770 44.69 -44.10 16.59
N GLN A 771 44.06 -45.23 16.29
CA GLN A 771 44.71 -46.41 15.72
C GLN A 771 45.35 -46.12 14.37
N VAL A 772 44.72 -45.34 13.48
CA VAL A 772 45.33 -44.94 12.21
C VAL A 772 46.65 -44.21 12.43
N ILE A 773 46.72 -43.28 13.39
CA ILE A 773 47.98 -42.59 13.74
C ILE A 773 49.04 -43.60 14.22
N ILE A 774 48.63 -44.59 15.02
CA ILE A 774 49.51 -45.64 15.54
C ILE A 774 49.98 -46.60 14.44
N GLU A 775 49.11 -47.00 13.51
CA GLU A 775 49.49 -47.81 12.35
C GLU A 775 50.58 -47.12 11.53
N GLU A 776 50.40 -45.83 11.25
CA GLU A 776 51.39 -45.04 10.53
C GLU A 776 52.70 -44.91 11.31
N ALA A 777 52.66 -44.77 12.64
CA ALA A 777 53.85 -44.75 13.49
C ALA A 777 54.62 -46.08 13.44
N LEU A 778 53.92 -47.21 13.54
CA LEU A 778 54.53 -48.54 13.45
C LEU A 778 55.14 -48.79 12.06
N MET A 779 54.47 -48.34 11.00
CA MET A 779 54.99 -48.42 9.62
C MET A 779 56.26 -47.57 9.42
N ASN A 780 56.47 -46.55 10.25
CA ASN A 780 57.65 -45.69 10.26
C ASN A 780 58.65 -46.07 11.36
N ASN A 781 58.64 -47.34 11.78
CA ASN A 781 59.59 -47.93 12.73
C ASN A 781 59.62 -47.24 14.11
N ILE A 782 58.48 -46.69 14.57
CA ILE A 782 58.33 -46.10 15.90
C ILE A 782 57.76 -47.17 16.84
N ALA A 783 58.33 -47.28 18.05
CA ALA A 783 57.83 -48.20 19.07
C ALA A 783 56.52 -47.68 19.66
N VAL A 784 55.57 -48.56 19.97
CA VAL A 784 54.28 -48.18 20.56
C VAL A 784 53.97 -49.04 21.77
N ILE A 785 53.59 -48.40 22.87
CA ILE A 785 53.08 -49.08 24.07
C ILE A 785 51.65 -48.62 24.29
N VAL A 786 50.74 -49.56 24.50
CA VAL A 786 49.32 -49.27 24.72
C VAL A 786 48.86 -49.83 26.06
N PHE A 787 48.22 -48.99 26.85
CA PHE A 787 47.51 -49.34 28.07
C PHE A 787 46.02 -49.34 27.77
N ASP A 788 45.45 -50.53 27.65
CA ASP A 788 44.11 -50.74 27.09
C ASP A 788 43.18 -51.47 28.08
N PRO A 789 42.19 -50.79 28.68
CA PRO A 789 41.23 -51.42 29.59
C PRO A 789 40.18 -52.29 28.88
N THR A 790 40.06 -52.23 27.56
CA THR A 790 39.05 -52.95 26.77
C THR A 790 39.59 -54.18 26.04
N ALA A 791 40.92 -54.29 25.95
CA ALA A 791 41.66 -55.23 25.11
C ALA A 791 41.39 -55.09 23.59
N GLN A 792 40.71 -54.04 23.14
CA GLN A 792 40.42 -53.77 21.73
C GLN A 792 41.69 -53.63 20.87
N TRP A 793 42.77 -53.08 21.41
CA TRP A 793 44.03 -52.89 20.67
C TRP A 793 44.73 -54.20 20.31
N SER A 794 44.41 -55.30 20.99
CA SER A 794 44.95 -56.64 20.65
C SER A 794 44.66 -57.07 19.21
N GLY A 795 43.60 -56.51 18.59
CA GLY A 795 43.29 -56.70 17.17
C GLY A 795 44.41 -56.25 16.21
N MET A 796 45.32 -55.36 16.65
CA MET A 796 46.48 -54.92 15.86
C MET A 796 47.43 -56.07 15.48
N LEU A 797 47.40 -57.17 16.22
CA LEU A 797 48.21 -58.36 15.98
C LEU A 797 47.62 -59.29 14.90
N ARG A 798 46.52 -58.89 14.24
CA ARG A 798 45.84 -59.66 13.19
C ARG A 798 45.50 -58.76 12.01
N LYS A 799 45.44 -59.36 10.81
CA LYS A 799 45.00 -58.66 9.60
C LYS A 799 43.51 -58.31 9.69
N CYS A 800 43.10 -57.20 9.06
CA CYS A 800 41.69 -56.87 8.93
C CYS A 800 40.94 -57.96 8.15
N THR A 801 39.84 -58.47 8.72
CA THR A 801 38.91 -59.40 8.05
C THR A 801 37.49 -58.85 7.97
N ASP A 802 37.25 -57.65 8.50
CA ASP A 802 35.93 -57.01 8.52
C ASP A 802 35.58 -56.45 7.13
N LYS A 803 34.63 -57.10 6.45
CA LYS A 803 34.15 -56.70 5.12
C LYS A 803 33.61 -55.26 5.11
N LYS A 804 32.98 -54.80 6.20
CA LYS A 804 32.44 -53.44 6.29
C LYS A 804 33.58 -52.42 6.33
N MET A 805 34.66 -52.68 7.08
CA MET A 805 35.83 -51.79 7.06
C MET A 805 36.52 -51.77 5.70
N MET A 806 36.71 -52.94 5.08
CA MET A 806 37.35 -53.05 3.77
C MET A 806 36.54 -52.35 2.66
N SER A 807 35.21 -52.30 2.79
CA SER A 807 34.36 -51.56 1.83
C SER A 807 34.70 -50.07 1.71
N TYR A 808 35.35 -49.46 2.72
CA TYR A 808 35.78 -48.06 2.68
C TYR A 808 37.14 -47.85 1.99
N TYR A 809 37.92 -48.90 1.74
CA TYR A 809 39.29 -48.80 1.20
C TYR A 809 39.35 -48.06 -0.15
N PRO A 810 38.44 -48.34 -1.13
CA PRO A 810 38.45 -47.64 -2.41
C PRO A 810 38.32 -46.12 -2.29
N LYS A 811 37.60 -45.61 -1.28
CA LYS A 811 37.42 -44.17 -1.02
C LYS A 811 38.77 -43.46 -0.74
N PHE A 812 39.76 -44.19 -0.26
CA PHE A 812 41.09 -43.67 0.09
C PHE A 812 42.19 -44.11 -0.87
N GLY A 813 41.84 -44.88 -1.92
CA GLY A 813 42.81 -45.45 -2.86
C GLY A 813 43.56 -46.66 -2.31
N MET A 814 42.99 -47.34 -1.30
CA MET A 814 43.54 -48.54 -0.68
C MET A 814 42.93 -49.80 -1.31
N LYS A 815 43.63 -50.93 -1.18
CA LYS A 815 43.26 -52.24 -1.72
C LYS A 815 43.23 -53.28 -0.60
N GLU A 816 42.50 -54.38 -0.80
CA GLU A 816 42.51 -55.50 0.17
C GLU A 816 43.91 -56.07 0.40
N ALA A 817 44.82 -55.94 -0.56
CA ALA A 817 46.22 -56.32 -0.39
C ALA A 817 46.98 -55.49 0.67
N ASP A 818 46.48 -54.30 1.03
CA ASP A 818 47.10 -53.42 2.02
C ASP A 818 46.85 -53.88 3.47
N VAL A 819 45.89 -54.80 3.69
CA VAL A 819 45.59 -55.31 5.03
C VAL A 819 46.81 -55.97 5.66
N ARG A 820 47.08 -55.65 6.93
CA ARG A 820 48.26 -56.17 7.62
C ARG A 820 48.04 -56.32 9.12
N ALA A 821 48.78 -57.26 9.68
CA ALA A 821 49.01 -57.34 11.11
C ALA A 821 50.28 -56.57 11.45
N PHE A 822 50.35 -56.03 12.66
CA PHE A 822 51.53 -55.36 13.18
C PHE A 822 52.30 -56.30 14.10
N LYS A 823 53.63 -56.22 14.03
CA LYS A 823 54.51 -56.99 14.92
C LYS A 823 54.35 -56.46 16.34
N GLY A 824 54.28 -57.35 17.30
CA GLY A 824 54.03 -56.95 18.67
C GLY A 824 53.64 -58.10 19.56
N ASN A 825 53.32 -57.75 20.80
CA ASN A 825 52.92 -58.70 21.84
C ASN A 825 51.82 -58.09 22.71
N VAL A 826 51.06 -58.96 23.38
CA VAL A 826 50.01 -58.57 24.32
C VAL A 826 50.21 -59.26 25.66
N ARG A 827 50.12 -58.50 26.75
CA ARG A 827 50.27 -58.97 28.14
C ARG A 827 49.08 -58.49 28.95
N GLN A 828 48.46 -59.39 29.70
CA GLN A 828 47.36 -59.06 30.59
C GLN A 828 47.88 -58.76 31.99
N VAL A 829 47.62 -57.54 32.45
CA VAL A 829 48.03 -57.11 33.78
C VAL A 829 46.99 -57.59 34.78
N LYS A 830 47.42 -58.47 35.71
CA LYS A 830 46.55 -59.05 36.74
C LYS A 830 46.71 -58.37 38.11
N ASN A 831 47.79 -57.60 38.30
CA ASN A 831 48.12 -56.96 39.58
C ASN A 831 48.59 -55.52 39.36
N ALA A 832 47.97 -54.55 40.06
CA ALA A 832 48.31 -53.13 39.97
C ALA A 832 49.74 -52.78 40.40
N ARG A 833 50.37 -53.63 41.21
CA ARG A 833 51.76 -53.46 41.70
C ARG A 833 52.80 -54.12 40.79
N GLN A 834 52.38 -54.76 39.69
CA GLN A 834 53.30 -55.33 38.73
C GLN A 834 54.22 -54.23 38.18
N ILE A 835 55.52 -54.42 38.33
CA ILE A 835 56.52 -53.50 37.80
C ILE A 835 56.79 -53.88 36.36
N ILE A 836 56.65 -52.91 35.46
CA ILE A 836 56.94 -53.08 34.04
C ILE A 836 58.14 -52.22 33.69
N ASP A 837 59.20 -52.87 33.23
CA ASP A 837 60.33 -52.18 32.62
C ASP A 837 59.98 -51.83 31.17
N ILE A 838 59.69 -50.56 30.97
CA ILE A 838 59.31 -50.02 29.66
C ILE A 838 60.45 -50.17 28.65
N SER A 839 61.72 -50.18 29.07
CA SER A 839 62.85 -50.29 28.16
C SER A 839 62.85 -51.61 27.39
N LYS A 840 62.51 -52.73 28.05
CA LYS A 840 62.38 -54.08 27.44
C LYS A 840 61.27 -54.17 26.38
N HIS A 841 60.36 -53.21 26.36
CA HIS A 841 59.18 -53.20 25.47
C HIS A 841 59.22 -52.09 24.40
N THR A 842 60.39 -51.46 24.18
CA THR A 842 60.54 -50.32 23.25
C THR A 842 61.13 -50.69 21.88
N ASN A 843 60.72 -51.84 21.33
CA ASN A 843 61.23 -52.31 20.05
C ASN A 843 60.71 -51.45 18.87
N PRO A 844 61.59 -50.88 18.02
CA PRO A 844 61.19 -50.09 16.85
C PRO A 844 60.24 -50.86 15.92
N GLY A 845 59.16 -50.19 15.51
CA GLY A 845 58.15 -50.76 14.61
C GLY A 845 57.29 -51.87 15.22
N GLN A 846 57.36 -52.08 16.53
CA GLN A 846 56.56 -53.05 17.26
C GLN A 846 55.60 -52.38 18.25
N ILE A 847 54.47 -53.04 18.48
CA ILE A 847 53.48 -52.64 19.47
C ILE A 847 53.49 -53.59 20.67
N GLN A 848 53.62 -53.04 21.88
CA GLN A 848 53.40 -53.76 23.13
C GLN A 848 52.06 -53.33 23.73
N ILE A 849 51.16 -54.28 23.93
CA ILE A 849 49.81 -54.01 24.45
C ILE A 849 49.71 -54.57 25.85
N PHE A 850 49.40 -53.72 26.82
CA PHE A 850 49.07 -54.09 28.19
C PHE A 850 47.57 -53.99 28.38
N THR A 851 46.91 -55.15 28.45
CA THR A 851 45.46 -55.20 28.69
C THR A 851 45.18 -55.06 30.17
N LEU A 852 44.35 -54.08 30.52
CA LEU A 852 44.02 -53.72 31.89
C LEU A 852 42.61 -54.18 32.27
N ASN A 853 41.98 -55.00 31.42
CA ASN A 853 40.61 -55.48 31.57
C ASN A 853 40.38 -56.42 32.78
N LYS A 854 41.42 -56.71 33.56
CA LYS A 854 41.38 -57.49 34.81
C LYS A 854 41.63 -56.64 36.06
N LEU A 855 41.84 -55.33 35.91
CA LEU A 855 42.02 -54.40 37.01
C LEU A 855 40.79 -53.49 37.14
N ASP A 856 40.43 -53.15 38.37
CA ASP A 856 39.43 -52.13 38.64
C ASP A 856 39.99 -50.71 38.40
N PRO A 857 39.15 -49.68 38.18
CA PRO A 857 39.63 -48.32 37.88
C PRO A 857 40.67 -47.76 38.86
N LYS A 858 40.52 -48.03 40.16
CA LYS A 858 41.49 -47.63 41.20
C LYS A 858 42.85 -48.30 41.02
N ASP A 859 42.84 -49.58 40.66
CA ASP A 859 44.04 -50.38 40.43
C ASP A 859 44.73 -50.01 39.13
N ILE A 860 43.96 -49.67 38.09
CA ILE A 860 44.46 -49.09 36.84
C ILE A 860 45.21 -47.79 37.13
N ASP A 861 44.65 -46.92 37.96
CA ASP A 861 45.25 -45.63 38.32
C ASP A 861 46.59 -45.80 39.06
N VAL A 862 46.66 -46.69 40.04
CA VAL A 862 47.90 -47.05 40.73
C VAL A 862 48.93 -47.63 39.76
N PHE A 863 48.50 -48.52 38.87
CA PHE A 863 49.37 -49.16 37.89
C PHE A 863 49.98 -48.15 36.90
N VAL A 864 49.15 -47.27 36.33
CA VAL A 864 49.61 -46.20 35.42
C VAL A 864 50.59 -45.26 36.13
N ALA A 865 50.32 -44.89 37.38
CA ALA A 865 51.24 -44.08 38.18
C ALA A 865 52.61 -44.76 38.32
N ASN A 866 52.63 -46.07 38.60
CA ASN A 866 53.85 -46.86 38.75
C ASN A 866 54.62 -46.99 37.44
N VAL A 867 53.95 -47.24 36.32
CA VAL A 867 54.58 -47.28 34.99
C VAL A 867 55.31 -45.98 34.68
N ILE A 868 54.63 -44.84 34.84
CA ILE A 868 55.23 -43.54 34.53
C ILE A 868 56.42 -43.26 35.46
N ARG A 869 56.32 -43.61 36.75
CA ARG A 869 57.44 -43.51 37.70
C ARG A 869 58.63 -44.36 37.28
N GLN A 870 58.40 -45.57 36.74
CA GLN A 870 59.49 -46.42 36.24
C GLN A 870 60.17 -45.81 35.02
N ILE A 871 59.43 -45.17 34.10
CA ILE A 871 60.02 -44.43 32.98
C ILE A 871 60.90 -43.29 33.48
N PHE A 872 60.48 -42.55 34.51
CA PHE A 872 61.33 -41.51 35.10
C PHE A 872 62.59 -42.08 35.77
N ARG A 873 62.52 -43.29 36.33
CA ARG A 873 63.66 -43.96 36.98
C ARG A 873 64.66 -44.56 36.00
N SER A 874 64.24 -44.88 34.78
CA SER A 874 65.12 -45.48 33.76
C SER A 874 66.04 -44.47 33.07
N ASP A 875 65.94 -43.18 33.40
CA ASP A 875 66.75 -42.08 32.85
C ASP A 875 66.92 -42.13 31.32
N PRO A 876 65.81 -42.02 30.56
CA PRO A 876 65.84 -42.19 29.12
C PRO A 876 66.65 -41.09 28.40
N LYS A 877 67.34 -41.50 27.32
CA LYS A 877 68.20 -40.61 26.52
C LYS A 877 67.39 -39.56 25.76
N GLU A 878 67.88 -38.32 25.74
CA GLU A 878 67.29 -37.24 24.96
C GLU A 878 67.24 -37.55 23.46
N SER A 879 66.16 -37.13 22.81
CA SER A 879 65.95 -37.34 21.37
C SER A 879 65.02 -36.26 20.81
N PRO A 880 65.43 -35.54 19.75
CA PRO A 880 64.56 -34.57 19.09
C PRO A 880 63.46 -35.25 18.26
N ASN A 881 63.68 -36.48 17.82
CA ASN A 881 62.74 -37.26 16.99
C ASN A 881 61.93 -38.23 17.85
N LEU A 882 60.70 -38.53 17.41
CA LEU A 882 59.81 -39.48 18.06
C LEU A 882 60.35 -40.92 17.95
N LYS A 883 60.59 -41.57 19.09
CA LYS A 883 61.04 -42.96 19.19
C LYS A 883 59.97 -43.89 19.76
N LEU A 884 59.16 -43.37 20.67
CA LEU A 884 58.14 -44.14 21.41
C LEU A 884 56.84 -43.34 21.47
N ILE A 885 55.71 -44.02 21.29
CA ILE A 885 54.38 -43.50 21.62
C ILE A 885 53.78 -44.34 22.73
N ILE A 886 53.34 -43.69 23.80
CA ILE A 886 52.61 -44.32 24.91
C ILE A 886 51.15 -43.91 24.79
N VAL A 887 50.27 -44.89 24.64
CA VAL A 887 48.83 -44.70 24.47
C VAL A 887 48.11 -45.09 25.75
N PHE A 888 47.32 -44.17 26.30
CA PHE A 888 46.39 -44.43 27.39
C PHE A 888 44.98 -44.37 26.85
N ASP A 889 44.35 -45.54 26.70
CA ASP A 889 42.97 -45.63 26.23
C ASP A 889 41.98 -45.48 27.40
N GLU A 890 40.83 -44.85 27.14
CA GLU A 890 39.79 -44.52 28.13
C GLU A 890 40.36 -43.85 29.41
N VAL A 891 41.28 -42.89 29.24
CA VAL A 891 42.03 -42.26 30.34
C VAL A 891 41.16 -41.54 31.37
N HIS A 892 39.90 -41.20 31.05
CA HIS A 892 38.96 -40.65 32.02
C HIS A 892 38.72 -41.60 33.20
N ARG A 893 38.95 -42.92 33.05
CA ARG A 893 38.86 -43.91 34.15
C ARG A 893 39.84 -43.63 35.28
N LEU A 894 40.90 -42.85 35.04
CA LEU A 894 41.89 -42.46 36.05
C LEU A 894 41.42 -41.30 36.94
N LEU A 895 40.38 -40.57 36.54
CA LEU A 895 39.88 -39.42 37.29
C LEU A 895 39.12 -39.87 38.53
N SER A 896 39.27 -39.11 39.62
CA SER A 896 38.63 -39.41 40.92
C SER A 896 37.11 -39.51 40.84
N LYS A 897 36.46 -38.70 39.99
CA LYS A 897 35.01 -38.73 39.74
C LYS A 897 34.50 -40.04 39.11
N PHE A 898 35.40 -40.87 38.56
CA PHE A 898 35.08 -42.17 37.95
C PHE A 898 35.66 -43.36 38.74
N GLY A 899 36.08 -43.15 40.00
CA GLY A 899 36.53 -44.22 40.90
C GLY A 899 38.06 -44.40 40.97
N GLY A 900 38.85 -43.58 40.28
CA GLY A 900 40.31 -43.52 40.43
C GLY A 900 40.75 -42.82 41.72
N SER A 901 42.03 -42.94 42.09
CA SER A 901 42.63 -42.16 43.18
C SER A 901 43.07 -40.76 42.74
N GLY A 902 43.22 -40.54 41.43
CA GLY A 902 43.73 -39.31 40.81
C GLY A 902 45.27 -39.23 40.76
N GLU A 903 45.97 -40.17 41.38
CA GLU A 903 47.43 -40.20 41.46
C GLU A 903 48.09 -40.49 40.10
N GLY A 904 47.53 -41.41 39.31
CA GLY A 904 48.00 -41.74 37.97
C GLY A 904 47.74 -40.62 36.99
N PHE A 905 46.60 -39.93 37.09
CA PHE A 905 46.33 -38.74 36.26
C PHE A 905 47.37 -37.62 36.49
N LEU A 906 47.79 -37.37 37.74
CA LEU A 906 48.88 -36.43 38.05
C LEU A 906 50.22 -36.88 37.44
N GLN A 907 50.50 -38.19 37.39
CA GLN A 907 51.69 -38.69 36.70
C GLN A 907 51.59 -38.52 35.18
N VAL A 908 50.40 -38.67 34.59
CA VAL A 908 50.17 -38.38 33.17
C VAL A 908 50.42 -36.90 32.86
N GLU A 909 49.97 -35.97 33.71
CA GLU A 909 50.31 -34.54 33.58
C GLU A 909 51.83 -34.32 33.58
N ARG A 910 52.53 -34.95 34.52
CA ARG A 910 54.00 -34.89 34.60
C ARG A 910 54.67 -35.47 33.35
N ALA A 911 54.16 -36.59 32.84
CA ALA A 911 54.65 -37.23 31.62
C ALA A 911 54.52 -36.27 30.42
N CYS A 912 53.35 -35.66 30.22
CA CYS A 912 53.13 -34.68 29.15
C CYS A 912 54.04 -33.44 29.22
N ARG A 913 54.64 -33.13 30.39
CA ARG A 913 55.59 -32.03 30.53
C ARG A 913 57.01 -32.41 30.16
N GLU A 914 57.45 -33.61 30.53
CA GLU A 914 58.85 -34.03 30.48
C GLU A 914 59.19 -34.94 29.30
N PHE A 915 58.28 -35.85 28.90
CA PHE A 915 58.57 -36.93 27.95
C PHE A 915 58.96 -36.44 26.54
N ARG A 916 58.52 -35.23 26.16
CA ARG A 916 58.93 -34.57 24.91
C ARG A 916 60.45 -34.44 24.74
N LYS A 917 61.21 -34.35 25.84
CA LYS A 917 62.69 -34.24 25.82
C LYS A 917 63.36 -35.52 25.33
N TRP A 918 62.69 -36.66 25.51
CA TRP A 918 63.22 -37.99 25.25
C TRP A 918 62.70 -38.61 23.96
N GLY A 919 62.00 -37.83 23.14
CA GLY A 919 61.33 -38.35 21.94
C GLY A 919 60.19 -39.31 22.27
N MET A 920 59.57 -39.17 23.44
CA MET A 920 58.44 -39.99 23.89
C MET A 920 57.14 -39.19 23.77
N GLY A 921 56.26 -39.63 22.88
CA GLY A 921 54.92 -39.08 22.71
C GLY A 921 53.92 -39.75 23.64
N VAL A 922 52.89 -39.01 24.05
CA VAL A 922 51.77 -39.53 24.84
C VAL A 922 50.50 -39.28 24.06
N MET A 923 49.69 -40.32 23.86
CA MET A 923 48.38 -40.24 23.25
C MET A 923 47.32 -40.56 24.30
N LEU A 924 46.47 -39.58 24.58
CA LEU A 924 45.39 -39.69 25.56
C LEU A 924 44.06 -39.83 24.82
N ILE A 925 43.34 -40.92 25.08
CA ILE A 925 42.04 -41.18 24.44
C ILE A 925 40.96 -41.12 25.51
N SER A 926 39.96 -40.25 25.30
CA SER A 926 38.85 -40.07 26.24
C SER A 926 37.52 -39.86 25.54
N GLN A 927 36.42 -39.94 26.28
CA GLN A 927 35.08 -39.62 25.77
C GLN A 927 34.84 -38.10 25.79
N VAL A 928 35.28 -37.41 26.84
CA VAL A 928 35.05 -35.98 27.03
C VAL A 928 36.38 -35.24 26.97
N LEU A 929 36.47 -34.15 26.20
CA LEU A 929 37.68 -33.33 26.07
C LEU A 929 37.85 -32.36 27.26
N SER A 930 36.75 -31.95 27.88
CA SER A 930 36.74 -31.07 29.06
C SER A 930 37.30 -31.73 30.32
N ASP A 931 37.33 -33.07 30.37
CA ASP A 931 37.96 -33.86 31.43
C ASP A 931 39.45 -33.57 31.61
N PHE A 932 40.13 -33.18 30.54
CA PHE A 932 41.51 -32.74 30.61
C PHE A 932 41.54 -31.29 31.10
N VAL A 933 42.13 -30.99 32.25
CA VAL A 933 42.28 -29.61 32.75
C VAL A 933 43.76 -29.27 32.91
N GLY A 934 44.07 -28.00 33.20
CA GLY A 934 45.41 -27.58 33.60
C GLY A 934 46.51 -27.84 32.57
N GLU A 935 47.61 -28.45 33.04
CA GLU A 935 48.89 -28.57 32.35
C GLU A 935 48.87 -29.51 31.13
N ILE A 936 48.00 -30.53 31.12
CA ILE A 936 47.83 -31.44 29.96
C ILE A 936 47.48 -30.66 28.69
N LYS A 937 46.56 -29.69 28.80
CA LYS A 937 46.13 -28.86 27.66
C LYS A 937 47.22 -27.91 27.17
N ALA A 938 48.06 -27.41 28.06
CA ALA A 938 49.13 -26.48 27.70
C ALA A 938 50.29 -27.18 26.96
N ASN A 939 50.48 -28.48 27.21
CA ASN A 939 51.60 -29.24 26.66
C ASN A 939 51.21 -30.14 25.47
N ILE A 940 49.93 -30.20 25.10
CA ILE A 940 49.44 -30.98 23.96
C ILE A 940 49.25 -30.09 22.74
N ASN A 941 49.92 -30.46 21.66
CA ASN A 941 49.89 -29.70 20.41
C ASN A 941 48.86 -30.24 19.43
N THR A 942 48.57 -31.54 19.44
CA THR A 942 47.61 -32.17 18.52
C THR A 942 46.32 -32.56 19.25
N GLU A 943 45.20 -31.98 18.84
CA GLU A 943 43.85 -32.34 19.32
C GLU A 943 43.04 -32.96 18.17
N VAL A 944 42.49 -34.15 18.36
CA VAL A 944 41.56 -34.82 17.45
C VAL A 944 40.22 -34.99 18.14
N GLN A 945 39.22 -34.27 17.67
CA GLN A 945 37.87 -34.25 18.24
C GLN A 945 36.88 -34.86 17.25
N THR A 946 36.41 -36.07 17.51
CA THR A 946 35.25 -36.62 16.79
C THR A 946 33.96 -35.98 17.32
N ARG A 947 32.84 -36.19 16.62
CA ARG A 947 31.52 -35.72 17.05
C ARG A 947 31.28 -36.04 18.54
N THR A 948 30.82 -35.04 19.29
CA THR A 948 30.47 -35.13 20.71
C THR A 948 29.08 -34.53 20.94
N LEU A 949 28.40 -34.98 22.00
CA LEU A 949 27.13 -34.42 22.47
C LEU A 949 27.29 -33.67 23.80
N GLU A 950 28.50 -33.66 24.36
CA GLU A 950 28.79 -33.05 25.66
C GLU A 950 28.75 -31.51 25.57
N GLU A 951 27.84 -30.89 26.31
CA GLU A 951 27.61 -29.44 26.26
C GLU A 951 28.85 -28.63 26.64
N SER A 952 29.64 -29.12 27.60
CA SER A 952 30.89 -28.46 28.03
C SER A 952 31.92 -28.41 26.90
N ASP A 953 32.03 -29.47 26.10
CA ASP A 953 32.93 -29.53 24.93
C ASP A 953 32.40 -28.66 23.79
N LEU A 954 31.10 -28.74 23.51
CA LEU A 954 30.45 -27.93 22.47
C LEU A 954 30.59 -26.43 22.76
N SER A 955 30.35 -26.01 24.01
CA SER A 955 30.49 -24.63 24.46
C SER A 955 31.93 -24.14 24.35
N ARG A 956 32.89 -24.99 24.70
CA ARG A 956 34.32 -24.68 24.56
C ARG A 956 34.72 -24.50 23.10
N ILE A 957 34.24 -25.36 22.20
CA ILE A 957 34.55 -25.29 20.75
C ILE A 957 33.93 -24.04 20.13
N LYS A 958 32.68 -23.74 20.47
CA LYS A 958 32.01 -22.49 20.08
C LYS A 958 32.81 -21.26 20.52
N THR A 959 33.23 -21.23 21.78
CA THR A 959 33.98 -20.09 22.34
C THR A 959 35.37 -19.95 21.74
N LYS A 960 36.09 -21.06 21.53
CA LYS A 960 37.48 -21.06 21.06
C LYS A 960 37.60 -20.84 19.55
N TYR A 961 36.71 -21.45 18.76
CA TYR A 961 36.84 -21.52 17.30
C TYR A 961 35.67 -20.86 16.54
N GLY A 962 34.52 -20.67 17.18
CA GLY A 962 33.33 -20.02 16.59
C GLY A 962 32.22 -21.00 16.21
N ASP A 963 31.04 -20.44 15.91
CA ASP A 963 29.82 -21.20 15.64
C ASP A 963 29.90 -22.11 14.39
N GLU A 964 30.71 -21.76 13.40
CA GLU A 964 30.84 -22.56 12.17
C GLU A 964 31.51 -23.92 12.43
N PHE A 965 32.52 -23.95 13.32
CA PHE A 965 33.20 -25.20 13.71
C PHE A 965 32.31 -26.07 14.59
N LEU A 966 31.54 -25.46 15.49
CA LEU A 966 30.52 -26.16 16.26
C LEU A 966 29.51 -26.85 15.34
N LYS A 967 28.91 -26.10 14.41
CA LYS A 967 27.93 -26.64 13.46
C LYS A 967 28.52 -27.77 12.61
N SER A 968 29.77 -27.63 12.19
CA SER A 968 30.48 -28.65 11.40
C SER A 968 30.76 -29.92 12.21
N LEU A 969 31.13 -29.78 13.50
CA LEU A 969 31.41 -30.91 14.39
C LEU A 969 30.16 -31.71 14.74
N VAL A 970 29.04 -31.05 15.04
CA VAL A 970 27.76 -31.71 15.33
C VAL A 970 27.25 -32.50 14.11
N ARG A 971 27.55 -32.02 12.89
CA ARG A 971 27.20 -32.66 11.62
C ARG A 971 28.26 -33.64 11.10
N ALA A 972 29.36 -33.84 11.82
CA ALA A 972 30.44 -34.69 11.37
C ALA A 972 29.97 -36.16 11.23
N GLU A 973 30.37 -36.78 10.12
CA GLU A 973 30.13 -38.21 9.87
C GLU A 973 31.04 -39.08 10.74
N VAL A 974 30.65 -40.34 10.92
CA VAL A 974 31.51 -41.33 11.60
C VAL A 974 32.83 -41.48 10.83
N GLY A 975 33.95 -41.40 11.55
CA GLY A 975 35.30 -41.43 10.96
C GLY A 975 35.82 -40.06 10.49
N VAL A 976 35.01 -39.00 10.59
CA VAL A 976 35.44 -37.62 10.40
C VAL A 976 35.65 -36.95 11.76
N ALA A 977 36.82 -36.34 11.95
CA ALA A 977 37.17 -35.64 13.18
C ALA A 977 37.67 -34.22 12.87
N MET A 978 37.36 -33.29 13.78
CA MET A 978 38.01 -31.99 13.83
C MET A 978 39.45 -32.20 14.33
N PHE A 979 40.40 -31.95 13.45
CA PHE A 979 41.83 -32.04 13.68
C PHE A 979 42.41 -30.65 13.92
N GLN A 980 43.10 -30.47 15.03
CA GLN A 980 43.78 -29.22 15.36
C GLN A 980 45.23 -29.50 15.73
N ASN A 981 46.12 -28.70 15.17
CA ASN A 981 47.51 -28.61 15.59
C ASN A 981 47.93 -27.14 15.55
N ALA A 982 48.69 -26.65 16.53
CA ALA A 982 49.02 -25.22 16.60
C ALA A 982 49.87 -24.73 15.41
N GLU A 983 50.63 -25.62 14.78
CA GLU A 983 51.50 -25.31 13.64
C GLU A 983 50.76 -25.38 12.29
N TYR A 984 49.63 -26.06 12.22
CA TYR A 984 48.89 -26.26 10.97
C TYR A 984 47.72 -25.31 10.86
N ASN A 985 47.40 -24.88 9.63
CA ASN A 985 46.26 -24.01 9.35
C ASN A 985 46.21 -22.77 10.26
N ARG A 986 47.39 -22.24 10.63
CA ARG A 986 47.58 -21.11 11.56
C ARG A 986 46.92 -21.35 12.93
N GLY A 987 46.93 -22.59 13.41
CA GLY A 987 46.32 -23.04 14.66
C GLY A 987 44.81 -23.23 14.59
N ARG A 988 44.16 -22.99 13.45
CA ARG A 988 42.72 -23.20 13.27
C ARG A 988 42.44 -24.68 12.98
N PRO A 989 41.42 -25.28 13.61
CA PRO A 989 41.04 -26.65 13.30
C PRO A 989 40.60 -26.82 11.85
N TYR A 990 40.70 -28.03 11.34
CA TYR A 990 40.12 -28.47 10.07
C TYR A 990 39.62 -29.90 10.19
N PHE A 991 38.76 -30.36 9.28
CA PHE A 991 38.18 -31.70 9.39
C PHE A 991 38.94 -32.71 8.54
N VAL A 992 39.32 -33.83 9.16
CA VAL A 992 39.99 -34.96 8.52
C VAL A 992 39.04 -36.14 8.54
N ASN A 993 38.79 -36.70 7.36
CA ASN A 993 38.17 -38.00 7.19
C ASN A 993 39.27 -39.04 7.26
N PHE A 994 39.38 -39.76 8.38
CA PHE A 994 40.43 -40.74 8.62
C PHE A 994 40.26 -41.95 7.71
N ARG A 995 41.37 -42.53 7.23
CA ARG A 995 41.34 -43.76 6.44
C ARG A 995 40.86 -44.93 7.32
N PRO A 996 40.27 -45.98 6.73
CA PRO A 996 40.01 -47.22 7.46
C PRO A 996 41.34 -47.88 7.90
N ILE A 997 41.28 -48.64 8.99
CA ILE A 997 42.42 -49.37 9.57
C ILE A 997 42.79 -50.62 8.74
N LEU A 998 44.06 -51.02 8.82
CA LEU A 998 44.66 -52.17 8.14
C LEU A 998 44.60 -53.47 8.96
N HIS A 999 44.52 -53.33 10.29
CA HIS A 999 44.43 -54.44 11.24
C HIS A 999 43.00 -54.82 11.59
N ASN A 1000 42.82 -55.86 12.40
CA ASN A 1000 41.50 -56.36 12.78
C ASN A 1000 40.75 -55.40 13.72
N THR A 1001 39.46 -55.18 13.46
CA THR A 1001 38.59 -54.34 14.30
C THR A 1001 38.26 -54.96 15.65
N ARG A 1002 38.39 -56.28 15.76
CA ARG A 1002 38.01 -57.06 16.95
C ARG A 1002 39.22 -57.35 17.83
N ARG A 1003 39.01 -57.37 19.15
CA ARG A 1003 39.98 -57.92 20.09
C ARG A 1003 40.23 -59.40 19.83
N LEU A 1004 41.40 -59.89 20.22
CA LEU A 1004 41.71 -61.32 20.29
C LEU A 1004 40.74 -62.03 21.25
N SER A 1005 40.50 -63.33 21.01
CA SER A 1005 39.67 -64.11 21.93
C SER A 1005 40.35 -64.27 23.29
N ASP A 1006 39.57 -64.51 24.35
CA ASP A 1006 40.14 -64.71 25.68
C ASP A 1006 41.09 -65.92 25.71
N GLU A 1007 40.80 -66.98 24.94
CA GLU A 1007 41.70 -68.13 24.75
C GLU A 1007 43.03 -67.75 24.09
N GLU A 1008 43.02 -66.87 23.09
CA GLU A 1008 44.25 -66.37 22.46
C GLU A 1008 45.05 -65.52 23.44
N LEU A 1009 44.40 -64.63 24.19
CA LEU A 1009 45.04 -63.80 25.21
C LEU A 1009 45.68 -64.66 26.32
N GLU A 1010 45.00 -65.72 26.78
CA GLU A 1010 45.56 -66.67 27.74
C GLU A 1010 46.80 -67.39 27.20
N LYS A 1011 46.80 -67.77 25.91
CA LYS A 1011 47.98 -68.34 25.26
C LYS A 1011 49.14 -67.35 25.25
N TYR A 1012 48.92 -66.10 24.88
CA TYR A 1012 49.96 -65.07 24.93
C TYR A 1012 50.53 -64.93 26.35
N ASN A 1013 49.68 -64.83 27.36
CA ASN A 1013 50.13 -64.74 28.75
C ASN A 1013 50.95 -65.95 29.17
N LYS A 1014 50.48 -67.17 28.88
CA LYS A 1014 51.22 -68.41 29.19
C LYS A 1014 52.63 -68.40 28.57
N TYR A 1015 52.74 -68.05 27.29
CA TYR A 1015 54.05 -68.02 26.63
C TYR A 1015 54.92 -66.86 27.11
N ASN A 1016 54.33 -65.71 27.45
CA ASN A 1016 55.06 -64.61 28.07
C ASN A 1016 55.62 -65.00 29.43
N ASP A 1017 54.85 -65.70 30.27
CA ASP A 1017 55.32 -66.16 31.58
C ASP A 1017 56.50 -67.14 31.43
N ILE A 1018 56.45 -68.03 30.43
CA ILE A 1018 57.56 -68.94 30.10
C ILE A 1018 58.78 -68.16 29.61
N VAL A 1019 58.59 -67.18 28.73
CA VAL A 1019 59.69 -66.35 28.21
C VAL A 1019 60.32 -65.54 29.34
N ASP A 1020 59.53 -64.95 30.22
CA ASP A 1020 60.02 -64.17 31.36
C ASP A 1020 60.82 -65.04 32.34
N ASP A 1021 60.37 -66.28 32.59
CA ASP A 1021 61.11 -67.25 33.43
C ASP A 1021 62.45 -67.65 32.78
N LEU A 1022 62.45 -67.91 31.46
CA LEU A 1022 63.68 -68.21 30.72
C LEU A 1022 64.64 -67.01 30.68
N GLU A 1023 64.15 -65.79 30.44
CA GLU A 1023 64.96 -64.56 30.48
C GLU A 1023 65.53 -64.35 31.88
N TYR A 1024 64.74 -64.59 32.94
CA TYR A 1024 65.23 -64.50 34.31
C TYR A 1024 66.33 -65.53 34.59
N GLN A 1025 66.15 -66.79 34.16
CA GLN A 1025 67.18 -67.82 34.29
C GLN A 1025 68.46 -67.45 33.55
N LEU A 1026 68.35 -66.94 32.32
CA LEU A 1026 69.49 -66.44 31.55
C LEU A 1026 70.19 -65.28 32.25
N GLU A 1027 69.46 -64.30 32.79
CA GLU A 1027 70.04 -63.19 33.54
C GLU A 1027 70.76 -63.66 34.83
N GLN A 1028 70.30 -64.74 35.48
CA GLN A 1028 71.01 -65.33 36.62
C GLN A 1028 72.27 -66.07 36.17
N LEU A 1029 72.20 -66.85 35.10
CA LEU A 1029 73.37 -67.56 34.54
C LEU A 1029 74.45 -66.58 34.06
N GLU A 1030 74.07 -65.47 33.42
CA GLU A 1030 74.99 -64.39 33.03
C GLU A 1030 75.65 -63.74 34.25
N LYS A 1031 74.91 -63.52 35.35
CA LYS A 1031 75.49 -63.01 36.61
C LYS A 1031 76.46 -64.00 37.25
N GLU A 1032 76.21 -65.29 37.10
CA GLU A 1032 77.08 -66.38 37.56
C GLU A 1032 78.23 -66.69 36.59
N LYS A 1033 78.27 -66.05 35.41
CA LYS A 1033 79.25 -66.25 34.31
C LYS A 1033 79.29 -67.70 33.80
N VAL A 1034 78.15 -68.38 33.80
CA VAL A 1034 77.99 -69.71 33.22
C VAL A 1034 77.41 -69.52 31.82
N ASP A 1035 78.11 -70.03 30.80
CA ASP A 1035 77.72 -69.97 29.38
C ASP A 1035 76.69 -71.05 29.02
#